data_AF-A0A812Y4R6-F1
#
_entry.id   AF-A0A812Y4R6-F1
#
_cell.length_a   1.000
_cell.length_b   1.000
_cell.length_c   1.000
_cell.angle_alpha   90.00
_cell.angle_beta   90.00
_cell.angle_gamma   90.00
#
_symmetry.space_group_name_H-M   'P 1'
#
loop_
_entity.id
_entity.type
_entity.pdbx_description
1 polymer ?
#
loop_
_entity_poly.entity_id
_entity_poly.type
_entity_poly.pdbx_seq_one_letter_code
_entity_poly.pdbx_strand_id
1 'polypeptide(L)'
;MRPVEALAGCVFRPDSLRQSVVVQSINFDGAYSLSLHEGLGCLEKIVAPYAAVNQSLHAVADFYEQFYAFRYICADPAASDQVQAPPFDYGIYGTPRGGGASAEDARVDLVDELRALAASLPSKPGLTDWYLPANSIFARLRDSHVDWRNGGTKVDSILNQFIFMLQDDRAQKAVRIQVAARDTVVVNGFAVPKFLSQGGEIASIDGLQPMRWFRLHVLENPAFNYGFKSVGPRANSFFKLGRIGIAWLGSNVGDVSSMKPSVNVTFADGSACTWSWRWLWLTRNLASCKLFDAACAVKFLEAHLTNSSALFQHAAEAASQLSSRDADGRRSENVMKHSADADMVELLRKDPGLRTLLQIQEEDVPGTEAHRRVLGHLGLRERAGQAVSLLALPPRRWLLNPAASPLGASYGYFEFQEDEGGKVFAVFKLSRLYVSSTGSVGYDAKMEFVSFWKELVYTAKERGVDRLLIDVAGNAGGFVDLAYLLVRALYPFLEFQQVCNTYDRPVGSLYKAWREVDTTPLAAFMDDDTAIQQRLKQMTPEEQAAMKSVLQKITKACMEMDVLDMDDVLQIQSAIDSLDTGEVDEDSLRGTLEILTASAESFGNPFSLYLDGYAANGTPFDPFKSTRTARRGGKPNVKLTEFFRIEDCVMAFTQKFVDAFRGVENPFTNIVFVSDGGCGSSCDTFSRTAYMIAKKQQHHGGSRLQINYVTFGGLGGSFDDAQRTLSATSFPGGNLMMAAMAQLYNPIYSAAALGYLAAEWAGLGPMKKQLAHFRTFVPQYPYYWNNLPQYPQSEMYQNALGDYALPAEFYFFPTDMYLPDWYADVVGEPHEWNESELRRLHMDAAKAFKAVSMILSPSAASRDLLGKQLFPGTVLKGTHFAWLVGLVVLASAALFLLVVLTLTKLSEGLRVDFSQPELHEHMVSDEVQKVKEHQENMLKEVHDLARTTSMLAKHEVPANQAEKLRAELAAVGEARKKARNFGEDLLEDMMVLDNLSKLTPEDRSLRKATIAGLEGLLQAAPEVCPEVSKPGTVAMSVLEPPPPDQDMWKQVRLPLRFHAREEDGQYVLSATAPGLCPDDLKLELSHDATTLKVEGLRLPTQKEEDKMRRRIAKKIRETAERSPEKFEVLAKCLPDVAADAYLELGQAQYGRFAEAFRLPHDVDVESIDASFAPRTQTASCGSFFPNVLDELCHKGHGTVSAFIGPSRGGGRQGLGSAGRWGDSLFGGHDDYFRPFALF
;
A
#
# COMPACT_ATOMS: atom_id res chain seq x y z
N MET A 1 -37.46 14.73 31.84
CA MET A 1 -38.38 13.58 31.68
C MET A 1 -39.02 13.58 30.29
N ARG A 2 -38.49 12.74 29.39
CA ARG A 2 -39.12 11.98 28.28
C ARG A 2 -37.98 11.18 27.62
N PRO A 3 -38.15 9.88 27.30
CA PRO A 3 -37.02 8.96 27.20
C PRO A 3 -36.44 8.87 25.78
N VAL A 4 -35.11 8.87 25.72
CA VAL A 4 -34.28 8.43 24.60
C VAL A 4 -33.95 6.97 24.86
N GLU A 5 -34.85 6.06 24.52
CA GLU A 5 -34.61 4.61 24.57
C GLU A 5 -35.26 3.96 23.34
N ALA A 6 -34.49 3.76 22.27
CA ALA A 6 -34.73 2.74 21.24
C ALA A 6 -33.62 2.75 20.18
N LEU A 7 -32.35 2.49 20.54
CA LEU A 7 -31.30 2.15 19.55
C LEU A 7 -30.20 1.20 20.08
N ALA A 8 -30.41 0.56 21.24
CA ALA A 8 -29.50 -0.45 21.77
C ALA A 8 -30.15 -1.84 21.64
N GLY A 9 -29.68 -2.65 20.69
CA GLY A 9 -30.17 -4.02 20.56
C GLY A 9 -29.87 -4.71 19.24
N CYS A 10 -28.63 -4.65 18.76
CA CYS A 10 -28.10 -5.55 17.74
C CYS A 10 -26.58 -5.67 17.95
N VAL A 11 -26.17 -6.33 19.03
CA VAL A 11 -24.76 -6.74 19.22
C VAL A 11 -24.62 -8.10 18.55
N PHE A 12 -24.19 -8.10 17.28
CA PHE A 12 -23.68 -9.30 16.62
C PHE A 12 -22.24 -9.51 17.06
N ARG A 13 -21.91 -10.68 17.62
CA ARG A 13 -20.51 -11.04 17.91
C ARG A 13 -19.73 -11.16 16.58
N PRO A 14 -18.64 -10.40 16.36
CA PRO A 14 -17.97 -10.30 15.04
C PRO A 14 -17.09 -11.51 14.64
N ASP A 15 -16.76 -12.42 15.56
CA ASP A 15 -15.57 -13.26 15.39
C ASP A 15 -15.70 -14.45 14.41
N SER A 16 -16.88 -14.73 13.87
CA SER A 16 -17.10 -15.93 13.02
C SER A 16 -17.13 -15.68 11.50
N LEU A 17 -16.94 -14.45 11.03
CA LEU A 17 -16.99 -14.09 9.59
C LEU A 17 -15.66 -13.55 9.02
N ARG A 18 -14.53 -13.75 9.70
CA ARG A 18 -13.19 -13.32 9.23
C ARG A 18 -12.62 -14.10 8.03
N GLN A 19 -13.35 -15.07 7.50
CA GLN A 19 -12.91 -15.80 6.31
C GLN A 19 -13.54 -15.19 5.07
N SER A 20 -12.69 -14.87 4.08
CA SER A 20 -13.08 -14.84 2.68
C SER A 20 -13.95 -16.06 2.42
N VAL A 21 -15.27 -15.87 2.27
CA VAL A 21 -16.15 -16.97 1.91
C VAL A 21 -15.74 -17.34 0.49
N VAL A 22 -14.98 -18.42 0.36
CA VAL A 22 -14.70 -19.10 -0.90
C VAL A 22 -16.02 -19.74 -1.32
N VAL A 23 -16.88 -18.93 -1.94
CA VAL A 23 -18.20 -19.35 -2.42
C VAL A 23 -18.02 -20.17 -3.70
N GLN A 24 -17.67 -21.44 -3.59
CA GLN A 24 -17.53 -22.29 -4.79
C GLN A 24 -18.88 -22.67 -5.43
N SER A 25 -20.00 -22.54 -4.70
CA SER A 25 -21.33 -22.90 -5.23
C SER A 25 -22.51 -22.29 -4.44
N ILE A 26 -22.68 -20.95 -4.42
CA ILE A 26 -24.02 -20.44 -4.16
C ILE A 26 -24.86 -20.74 -5.41
N ASN A 27 -25.87 -21.59 -5.22
CA ASN A 27 -26.96 -21.66 -6.19
C ASN A 27 -27.77 -20.36 -6.03
N PHE A 28 -27.70 -19.48 -7.04
CA PHE A 28 -28.37 -18.18 -7.03
C PHE A 28 -29.88 -18.28 -7.31
N ASP A 29 -30.42 -19.50 -7.40
CA ASP A 29 -31.86 -19.75 -7.54
C ASP A 29 -32.64 -19.09 -6.36
N GLY A 30 -33.20 -17.92 -6.64
CA GLY A 30 -33.98 -17.11 -5.69
C GLY A 30 -33.25 -15.89 -5.09
N ALA A 31 -32.02 -15.58 -5.51
CA ALA A 31 -31.36 -14.32 -5.16
C ALA A 31 -31.72 -13.22 -6.19
N TYR A 32 -31.96 -11.99 -5.72
CA TYR A 32 -32.40 -10.89 -6.57
C TYR A 32 -31.23 -10.14 -7.14
N SER A 33 -31.19 -10.02 -8.45
CA SER A 33 -30.20 -9.27 -9.20
C SER A 33 -30.79 -7.91 -9.59
N LEU A 34 -30.23 -6.84 -9.05
CA LEU A 34 -30.51 -5.47 -9.45
C LEU A 34 -29.49 -5.05 -10.51
N SER A 35 -29.89 -4.25 -11.49
CA SER A 35 -28.92 -3.58 -12.35
C SER A 35 -28.00 -2.66 -11.54
N LEU A 36 -26.83 -2.30 -12.11
CA LEU A 36 -25.91 -1.32 -11.51
C LEU A 36 -26.64 -0.06 -11.02
N HIS A 37 -27.51 0.52 -11.86
CA HIS A 37 -28.25 1.75 -11.55
C HIS A 37 -29.31 1.54 -10.46
N GLU A 38 -30.03 0.42 -10.49
CA GLU A 38 -31.03 0.11 -9.46
C GLU A 38 -30.38 -0.14 -8.09
N GLY A 39 -29.24 -0.83 -8.06
CA GLY A 39 -28.49 -1.03 -6.83
C GLY A 39 -27.95 0.28 -6.25
N LEU A 40 -27.34 1.13 -7.10
CA LEU A 40 -26.91 2.47 -6.69
C LEU A 40 -28.08 3.31 -6.15
N GLY A 41 -29.22 3.31 -6.85
CA GLY A 41 -30.42 4.01 -6.40
C GLY A 41 -31.02 3.45 -5.10
N CYS A 42 -30.77 2.18 -4.74
CA CYS A 42 -31.12 1.67 -3.42
C CYS A 42 -30.09 2.07 -2.35
N LEU A 43 -28.80 2.10 -2.67
CA LEU A 43 -27.75 2.55 -1.74
C LEU A 43 -27.85 4.05 -1.42
N GLU A 44 -28.25 4.88 -2.40
CA GLU A 44 -28.54 6.31 -2.23
C GLU A 44 -29.62 6.58 -1.18
N LYS A 45 -30.61 5.67 -1.07
CA LYS A 45 -31.71 5.81 -0.10
C LYS A 45 -31.32 5.44 1.33
N ILE A 46 -30.17 4.78 1.51
CA ILE A 46 -29.62 4.48 2.83
C ILE A 46 -28.93 5.74 3.34
N VAL A 47 -29.74 6.68 3.83
CA VAL A 47 -29.29 7.98 4.31
C VAL A 47 -28.70 7.86 5.72
N ALA A 48 -27.54 8.45 5.91
CA ALA A 48 -26.90 8.61 7.20
C ALA A 48 -27.07 10.06 7.71
N PRO A 49 -27.17 10.30 9.03
CA PRO A 49 -27.15 11.65 9.57
C PRO A 49 -25.87 12.39 9.15
N TYR A 50 -26.02 13.54 8.48
CA TYR A 50 -24.92 14.36 7.98
C TYR A 50 -23.83 14.57 9.03
N ALA A 51 -24.21 14.98 10.24
CA ALA A 51 -23.26 15.25 11.32
C ALA A 51 -22.39 14.03 11.66
N ALA A 52 -22.97 12.83 11.67
CA ALA A 52 -22.26 11.60 11.98
C ALA A 52 -21.29 11.19 10.85
N VAL A 53 -21.70 11.36 9.59
CA VAL A 53 -20.83 11.07 8.43
C VAL A 53 -19.69 12.07 8.37
N ASN A 54 -20.00 13.37 8.44
CA ASN A 54 -19.03 14.44 8.41
C ASN A 54 -18.00 14.27 9.54
N GLN A 55 -18.47 14.04 10.77
CA GLN A 55 -17.59 13.77 11.91
C GLN A 55 -16.72 12.53 11.68
N SER A 56 -17.28 11.44 11.14
CA SER A 56 -16.51 10.22 10.90
C SER A 56 -15.42 10.41 9.83
N LEU A 57 -15.72 11.11 8.73
CA LEU A 57 -14.72 11.39 7.69
C LEU A 57 -13.60 12.29 8.21
N HIS A 58 -13.91 13.33 8.99
CA HIS A 58 -12.90 14.16 9.64
C HIS A 58 -12.08 13.37 10.66
N ALA A 59 -12.72 12.57 11.52
CA ALA A 59 -12.04 11.71 12.48
C ALA A 59 -11.06 10.75 11.81
N VAL A 60 -11.47 10.10 10.71
CA VAL A 60 -10.59 9.22 9.93
C VAL A 60 -9.47 10.04 9.26
N ALA A 61 -9.76 11.20 8.67
CA ALA A 61 -8.74 12.06 8.07
C ALA A 61 -7.69 12.50 9.10
N ASP A 62 -8.12 12.97 10.27
CA ASP A 62 -7.26 13.40 11.36
C ASP A 62 -6.43 12.23 11.91
N PHE A 63 -7.02 11.03 11.98
CA PHE A 63 -6.30 9.82 12.36
C PHE A 63 -5.16 9.49 11.39
N TYR A 64 -5.46 9.39 10.10
CA TYR A 64 -4.45 9.08 9.09
C TYR A 64 -3.42 10.21 8.96
N GLU A 65 -3.78 11.45 9.25
CA GLU A 65 -2.84 12.56 9.40
C GLU A 65 -1.83 12.30 10.53
N GLN A 66 -2.27 11.80 11.69
CA GLN A 66 -1.34 11.58 12.79
C GLN A 66 -0.49 10.32 12.60
N PHE A 67 -1.03 9.25 12.01
CA PHE A 67 -0.42 7.92 12.16
C PHE A 67 -0.07 7.18 10.86
N TYR A 68 -0.61 7.56 9.71
CA TYR A 68 -0.28 6.85 8.48
C TYR A 68 1.10 7.25 7.98
N ALA A 69 2.03 6.31 8.05
CA ALA A 69 3.44 6.54 7.73
C ALA A 69 3.62 7.15 6.33
N PHE A 70 2.87 6.63 5.35
CA PHE A 70 3.05 6.98 3.95
C PHE A 70 2.21 8.16 3.46
N ARG A 71 1.46 8.85 4.33
CA ARG A 71 0.51 9.90 3.90
C ARG A 71 1.12 10.94 2.97
N TYR A 72 2.35 11.36 3.28
CA TYR A 72 3.05 12.36 2.49
C TYR A 72 3.58 11.77 1.19
N ILE A 73 4.19 10.58 1.24
CA ILE A 73 4.76 9.96 0.04
C ILE A 73 3.66 9.61 -0.96
N CYS A 74 2.52 9.07 -0.52
CA CYS A 74 1.38 8.72 -1.40
C CYS A 74 0.82 9.93 -2.15
N ALA A 75 0.90 11.15 -1.59
CA ALA A 75 0.42 12.35 -2.27
C ALA A 75 1.25 12.69 -3.53
N ASP A 76 2.57 12.50 -3.48
CA ASP A 76 3.45 12.62 -4.64
C ASP A 76 4.79 11.89 -4.45
N PRO A 77 4.88 10.59 -4.78
CA PRO A 77 6.11 9.82 -4.58
C PRO A 77 7.30 10.44 -5.33
N ALA A 78 7.02 11.05 -6.49
CA ALA A 78 8.00 11.69 -7.36
C ALA A 78 8.63 12.96 -6.75
N ALA A 79 7.95 13.61 -5.81
CA ALA A 79 8.38 14.87 -5.20
C ALA A 79 9.01 14.73 -3.81
N SER A 80 9.27 13.50 -3.37
CA SER A 80 10.03 13.22 -2.14
C SER A 80 11.54 13.42 -2.35
N ASP A 81 12.34 13.47 -1.28
CA ASP A 81 13.80 13.42 -1.43
C ASP A 81 14.18 12.10 -2.10
N GLN A 82 14.63 12.19 -3.35
CA GLN A 82 15.04 11.04 -4.14
C GLN A 82 16.52 11.09 -4.40
N VAL A 83 17.23 10.10 -3.89
CA VAL A 83 18.47 9.64 -4.51
C VAL A 83 18.08 8.37 -5.27
N GLN A 84 18.36 8.29 -6.58
CA GLN A 84 18.35 7.01 -7.31
C GLN A 84 19.05 6.02 -6.41
N ALA A 85 18.43 4.92 -5.98
CA ALA A 85 18.95 4.09 -4.89
C ALA A 85 20.29 3.44 -5.29
N PRO A 86 21.44 4.09 -5.13
CA PRO A 86 22.65 3.67 -5.81
C PRO A 86 23.16 2.43 -5.07
N PRO A 87 23.59 1.36 -5.77
CA PRO A 87 23.88 1.26 -7.21
C PRO A 87 22.71 0.83 -8.12
N PHE A 88 21.48 0.79 -7.64
CA PHE A 88 20.31 0.23 -8.31
C PHE A 88 19.48 1.29 -9.06
N ASP A 89 19.25 1.11 -10.36
CA ASP A 89 18.33 1.95 -11.17
C ASP A 89 16.88 1.43 -11.07
N TYR A 90 16.37 1.28 -9.85
CA TYR A 90 14.98 0.87 -9.64
C TYR A 90 14.04 2.07 -9.82
N GLY A 91 12.97 1.83 -10.56
CA GLY A 91 11.91 2.82 -10.71
C GLY A 91 11.04 2.93 -9.45
N ILE A 92 10.40 4.08 -9.29
CA ILE A 92 9.51 4.37 -8.16
C ILE A 92 8.07 4.21 -8.64
N TYR A 93 7.22 3.52 -7.88
CA TYR A 93 5.80 3.38 -8.24
C TYR A 93 5.15 4.73 -8.51
N GLY A 94 4.35 4.81 -9.58
CA GLY A 94 3.78 6.09 -10.03
C GLY A 94 4.77 6.99 -10.77
N THR A 95 5.97 6.50 -11.14
CA THR A 95 6.85 7.17 -12.10
C THR A 95 6.92 6.38 -13.40
N PRO A 96 7.31 7.00 -14.54
CA PRO A 96 7.43 6.29 -15.81
C PRO A 96 8.37 5.06 -15.78
N ARG A 97 9.29 4.99 -14.80
CA ARG A 97 10.23 3.88 -14.64
C ARG A 97 9.74 2.79 -13.69
N GLY A 98 8.84 3.08 -12.74
CA GLY A 98 8.59 2.19 -11.60
C GLY A 98 7.42 1.24 -11.72
N GLY A 99 7.01 0.89 -12.93
CA GLY A 99 5.93 -0.06 -13.15
C GLY A 99 4.61 0.27 -12.42
N GLY A 100 3.57 -0.53 -12.66
CA GLY A 100 2.28 -0.34 -12.01
C GLY A 100 1.41 0.80 -12.57
N ALA A 101 0.60 1.43 -11.70
CA ALA A 101 -0.37 2.46 -12.09
C ALA A 101 0.32 3.75 -12.58
N SER A 102 -0.41 4.58 -13.34
CA SER A 102 0.13 5.86 -13.82
C SER A 102 0.47 6.79 -12.64
N ALA A 103 1.29 7.81 -12.90
CA ALA A 103 1.63 8.81 -11.89
C ALA A 103 0.41 9.51 -11.29
N GLU A 104 -0.65 9.67 -12.08
CA GLU A 104 -1.89 10.30 -11.63
C GLU A 104 -2.71 9.33 -10.78
N ASP A 105 -2.82 8.07 -11.21
CA ASP A 105 -3.57 7.04 -10.49
C ASP A 105 -2.91 6.58 -9.18
N ALA A 106 -1.59 6.76 -9.07
CA ALA A 106 -0.79 6.41 -7.90
C ALA A 106 -0.77 7.52 -6.83
N ARG A 107 -1.22 8.74 -7.17
CA ARG A 107 -1.26 9.88 -6.24
C ARG A 107 -2.56 9.86 -5.45
N VAL A 108 -2.42 9.92 -4.13
CA VAL A 108 -3.55 10.01 -3.21
C VAL A 108 -3.15 10.90 -2.05
N ASP A 109 -3.79 12.07 -1.92
CA ASP A 109 -3.71 12.85 -0.69
C ASP A 109 -4.87 12.44 0.20
N LEU A 110 -4.68 11.34 0.92
CA LEU A 110 -5.74 10.68 1.71
C LEU A 110 -6.47 11.65 2.65
N VAL A 111 -5.71 12.53 3.31
CA VAL A 111 -6.26 13.44 4.32
C VAL A 111 -7.07 14.53 3.65
N ASP A 112 -6.51 15.19 2.62
CA ASP A 112 -7.18 16.29 1.95
C ASP A 112 -8.38 15.81 1.13
N GLU A 113 -8.31 14.62 0.53
CA GLU A 113 -9.42 14.03 -0.21
C GLU A 113 -10.57 13.60 0.71
N LEU A 114 -10.30 13.03 1.90
CA LEU A 114 -11.36 12.71 2.87
C LEU A 114 -12.04 13.98 3.41
N ARG A 115 -11.27 15.05 3.65
CA ARG A 115 -11.82 16.36 4.06
C ARG A 115 -12.62 17.01 2.94
N ALA A 116 -12.15 16.92 1.69
CA ALA A 116 -12.88 17.41 0.52
C ALA A 116 -14.19 16.63 0.33
N LEU A 117 -14.16 15.31 0.51
CA LEU A 117 -15.35 14.46 0.49
C LEU A 117 -16.35 14.90 1.56
N ALA A 118 -15.90 15.10 2.80
CA ALA A 118 -16.74 15.60 3.89
C ALA A 118 -17.39 16.96 3.57
N ALA A 119 -16.61 17.89 2.99
CA ALA A 119 -17.10 19.21 2.57
C ALA A 119 -18.10 19.16 1.40
N SER A 120 -18.04 18.10 0.58
CA SER A 120 -18.92 17.92 -0.59
C SER A 120 -20.24 17.22 -0.28
N LEU A 121 -20.43 16.74 0.96
CA LEU A 121 -21.59 15.94 1.33
C LEU A 121 -22.90 16.75 1.19
N PRO A 122 -23.96 16.15 0.60
CA PRO A 122 -25.28 16.76 0.64
C PRO A 122 -25.85 16.72 2.07
N SER A 123 -26.88 17.52 2.36
CA SER A 123 -27.51 17.59 3.70
C SER A 123 -28.05 16.25 4.25
N LYS A 124 -28.26 15.28 3.37
CA LYS A 124 -28.74 13.92 3.67
C LYS A 124 -27.91 12.92 2.85
N PRO A 125 -26.66 12.65 3.25
CA PRO A 125 -25.77 11.81 2.48
C PRO A 125 -26.23 10.34 2.50
N GLY A 126 -26.44 9.78 1.31
CA GLY A 126 -26.60 8.34 1.09
C GLY A 126 -25.25 7.62 1.08
N LEU A 127 -25.23 6.28 1.07
CA LEU A 127 -23.95 5.54 1.07
C LEU A 127 -23.09 5.79 -0.19
N THR A 128 -23.72 6.10 -1.31
CA THR A 128 -23.04 6.47 -2.56
C THR A 128 -22.34 7.82 -2.48
N ASP A 129 -22.79 8.73 -1.60
CA ASP A 129 -22.21 10.07 -1.47
C ASP A 129 -20.90 10.07 -0.67
N TRP A 130 -20.66 9.06 0.18
CA TRP A 130 -19.52 9.07 1.09
C TRP A 130 -18.80 7.74 1.25
N TYR A 131 -19.50 6.62 1.37
CA TYR A 131 -18.85 5.34 1.65
C TYR A 131 -18.13 4.79 0.41
N LEU A 132 -18.80 4.76 -0.75
CA LEU A 132 -18.18 4.29 -2.00
C LEU A 132 -17.02 5.21 -2.44
N PRO A 133 -17.15 6.55 -2.43
CA PRO A 133 -16.04 7.44 -2.72
C PRO A 133 -14.87 7.29 -1.75
N ALA A 134 -15.14 7.19 -0.44
CA ALA A 134 -14.08 6.96 0.53
C ALA A 134 -13.35 5.62 0.27
N ASN A 135 -14.08 4.54 0.00
CA ASN A 135 -13.48 3.26 -0.34
C ASN A 135 -12.62 3.36 -1.62
N SER A 136 -13.02 4.15 -2.62
CA SER A 136 -12.19 4.46 -3.79
C SER A 136 -10.89 5.19 -3.44
N ILE A 137 -10.93 6.16 -2.52
CA ILE A 137 -9.73 6.88 -2.04
C ILE A 137 -8.75 5.87 -1.44
N PHE A 138 -9.24 4.99 -0.56
CA PHE A 138 -8.43 3.94 0.07
C PHE A 138 -7.89 2.91 -0.94
N ALA A 139 -8.71 2.47 -1.89
CA ALA A 139 -8.29 1.54 -2.95
C ALA A 139 -7.18 2.13 -3.83
N ARG A 140 -7.13 3.45 -4.04
CA ARG A 140 -6.06 4.13 -4.78
C ARG A 140 -4.73 4.19 -4.04
N LEU A 141 -4.70 4.05 -2.71
CA LEU A 141 -3.43 3.98 -1.97
C LEU A 141 -2.56 2.81 -2.45
N ARG A 142 -3.24 1.76 -2.96
CA ARG A 142 -2.63 0.49 -3.39
C ARG A 142 -1.70 -0.05 -2.30
N ASP A 143 -2.21 -0.02 -1.09
CA ASP A 143 -1.53 -0.43 0.13
C ASP A 143 -2.38 -1.53 0.77
N SER A 144 -1.96 -2.79 0.67
CA SER A 144 -2.75 -3.92 1.17
C SER A 144 -2.80 -3.99 2.68
N HIS A 145 -2.08 -3.12 3.36
CA HIS A 145 -2.22 -2.90 4.78
C HIS A 145 -3.43 -2.02 5.11
N VAL A 146 -3.86 -1.17 4.17
CA VAL A 146 -4.94 -0.22 4.39
C VAL A 146 -6.17 -0.66 3.64
N ASP A 147 -7.19 -1.09 4.38
CA ASP A 147 -8.43 -1.56 3.81
C ASP A 147 -9.62 -1.01 4.58
N TRP A 148 -10.41 -0.16 3.93
CA TRP A 148 -11.63 0.46 4.46
C TRP A 148 -12.52 -0.53 5.23
N ARG A 149 -12.56 -1.80 4.83
CA ARG A 149 -13.34 -2.90 5.43
C ARG A 149 -12.85 -3.37 6.79
N ASN A 150 -11.55 -3.27 7.06
CA ASN A 150 -10.96 -3.77 8.31
C ASN A 150 -11.45 -2.97 9.53
N GLY A 151 -12.19 -1.88 9.30
CA GLY A 151 -12.84 -1.12 10.35
C GLY A 151 -14.09 -1.76 10.95
N GLY A 152 -14.63 -2.83 10.38
CA GLY A 152 -15.83 -3.49 10.89
C GLY A 152 -16.98 -2.51 11.11
N THR A 153 -17.25 -1.66 10.13
CA THR A 153 -18.21 -0.57 10.27
C THR A 153 -19.62 -1.12 10.40
N LYS A 154 -20.52 -0.34 11.03
CA LYS A 154 -21.96 -0.69 11.02
C LYS A 154 -22.48 -0.81 9.58
N VAL A 155 -21.91 -0.04 8.66
CA VAL A 155 -22.26 -0.03 7.22
C VAL A 155 -21.78 -1.30 6.51
N ASP A 156 -20.62 -1.86 6.89
CA ASP A 156 -20.08 -3.09 6.29
C ASP A 156 -21.06 -4.25 6.46
N SER A 157 -21.72 -4.34 7.62
CA SER A 157 -22.73 -5.38 7.87
C SER A 157 -23.90 -5.32 6.87
N ILE A 158 -24.27 -4.11 6.43
CA ILE A 158 -25.32 -3.86 5.44
C ILE A 158 -24.78 -4.17 4.04
N LEU A 159 -23.61 -3.64 3.69
CA LEU A 159 -23.03 -3.82 2.35
C LEU A 159 -22.58 -5.25 2.07
N ASN A 160 -22.22 -6.02 3.09
CA ASN A 160 -21.92 -7.46 2.97
C ASN A 160 -23.17 -8.29 2.65
N GLN A 161 -24.38 -7.72 2.71
CA GLN A 161 -25.59 -8.35 2.17
C GLN A 161 -25.67 -8.26 0.65
N PHE A 162 -24.87 -7.40 0.05
CA PHE A 162 -24.80 -7.20 -1.38
C PHE A 162 -23.53 -7.85 -1.94
N ILE A 163 -23.67 -8.50 -3.09
CA ILE A 163 -22.56 -8.91 -3.92
C ILE A 163 -22.65 -8.10 -5.21
N PHE A 164 -21.63 -7.31 -5.51
CA PHE A 164 -21.48 -6.70 -6.82
C PHE A 164 -20.83 -7.71 -7.76
N MET A 165 -21.41 -7.97 -8.92
CA MET A 165 -20.92 -9.01 -9.81
C MET A 165 -21.19 -8.72 -11.28
N LEU A 166 -20.43 -9.39 -12.16
CA LEU A 166 -20.70 -9.43 -13.58
C LEU A 166 -21.58 -10.65 -13.92
N GLN A 167 -22.73 -10.43 -14.56
CA GLN A 167 -23.70 -11.47 -14.92
C GLN A 167 -23.80 -11.59 -16.45
N ASP A 168 -23.85 -12.83 -16.95
CA ASP A 168 -24.18 -13.11 -18.35
C ASP A 168 -25.69 -12.94 -18.55
N ASP A 169 -26.11 -11.97 -19.36
CA ASP A 169 -27.53 -11.64 -19.53
C ASP A 169 -28.31 -12.74 -20.29
N ARG A 170 -27.63 -13.57 -21.08
CA ARG A 170 -28.27 -14.70 -21.78
C ARG A 170 -28.49 -15.87 -20.82
N ALA A 171 -27.48 -16.22 -20.04
CA ALA A 171 -27.54 -17.34 -19.11
C ALA A 171 -28.21 -16.99 -17.78
N GLN A 172 -28.38 -15.70 -17.49
CA GLN A 172 -28.79 -15.18 -16.19
C GLN A 172 -27.94 -15.72 -15.04
N LYS A 173 -26.64 -15.94 -15.28
CA LYS A 173 -25.70 -16.50 -14.31
C LYS A 173 -24.49 -15.60 -14.10
N ALA A 174 -23.91 -15.68 -12.92
CA ALA A 174 -22.61 -15.12 -12.62
C ALA A 174 -21.58 -15.51 -13.69
N VAL A 175 -20.88 -14.54 -14.25
CA VAL A 175 -19.75 -14.81 -15.15
C VAL A 175 -18.66 -15.48 -14.32
N ARG A 176 -18.24 -16.66 -14.76
CA ARG A 176 -17.05 -17.34 -14.24
C ARG A 176 -15.99 -17.29 -15.33
N ILE A 177 -14.79 -16.87 -14.96
CA ILE A 177 -13.67 -16.80 -15.89
C ILE A 177 -12.61 -17.76 -15.40
N GLN A 178 -12.31 -18.75 -16.22
CA GLN A 178 -11.15 -19.58 -16.03
C GLN A 178 -10.04 -19.13 -16.97
N VAL A 179 -8.85 -18.95 -16.43
CA VAL A 179 -7.62 -18.84 -17.21
C VAL A 179 -7.13 -20.26 -17.45
N ALA A 180 -7.22 -20.76 -18.68
CA ALA A 180 -6.77 -22.11 -19.01
C ALA A 180 -5.23 -22.16 -19.01
N ALA A 181 -4.64 -22.81 -18.01
CA ALA A 181 -3.19 -22.93 -17.84
C ALA A 181 -2.55 -24.04 -18.71
N ARG A 182 -3.33 -24.97 -19.27
CA ARG A 182 -2.83 -26.21 -19.91
C ARG A 182 -2.74 -26.18 -21.44
N ASP A 183 -3.47 -25.28 -22.12
CA ASP A 183 -3.58 -25.24 -23.60
C ASP A 183 -3.24 -23.86 -24.18
N THR A 184 -2.39 -23.12 -23.49
CA THR A 184 -1.88 -21.81 -23.92
C THR A 184 -1.14 -21.97 -25.24
N VAL A 185 -1.74 -21.47 -26.32
CA VAL A 185 -1.04 -21.37 -27.60
C VAL A 185 0.12 -20.40 -27.39
N VAL A 186 1.33 -20.91 -27.56
CA VAL A 186 2.55 -20.12 -27.52
C VAL A 186 2.60 -19.30 -28.79
N VAL A 187 2.03 -18.08 -28.76
CA VAL A 187 2.13 -17.15 -29.89
C VAL A 187 3.42 -16.37 -29.71
N ASN A 188 4.37 -16.52 -30.64
CA ASN A 188 5.68 -15.86 -30.60
C ASN A 188 6.52 -16.17 -29.34
N GLY A 189 6.38 -17.36 -28.75
CA GLY A 189 7.13 -17.74 -27.54
C GLY A 189 6.45 -17.36 -26.22
N PHE A 190 5.25 -16.76 -26.24
CA PHE A 190 4.52 -16.33 -25.04
C PHE A 190 3.20 -17.07 -24.87
N ALA A 191 2.96 -17.56 -23.65
CA ALA A 191 1.68 -18.13 -23.26
C ALA A 191 0.63 -17.01 -23.11
N VAL A 192 -0.39 -16.99 -23.97
CA VAL A 192 -1.52 -16.07 -23.83
C VAL A 192 -2.64 -16.76 -23.05
N PRO A 193 -3.01 -16.28 -21.85
CA PRO A 193 -4.07 -16.90 -21.06
C PRO A 193 -5.36 -16.94 -21.88
N LYS A 194 -5.95 -18.14 -22.04
CA LYS A 194 -7.28 -18.29 -22.63
C LYS A 194 -8.32 -18.00 -21.58
N PHE A 195 -9.26 -17.11 -21.92
CA PHE A 195 -10.36 -16.74 -21.04
C PHE A 195 -11.57 -17.58 -21.41
N LEU A 196 -11.98 -18.47 -20.52
CA LEU A 196 -13.14 -19.34 -20.74
C LEU A 196 -14.32 -18.86 -19.90
N SER A 197 -15.50 -18.77 -20.50
CA SER A 197 -16.80 -18.63 -19.82
C SER A 197 -17.73 -19.77 -20.22
N GLN A 198 -18.93 -19.85 -19.64
CA GLN A 198 -19.92 -20.89 -19.95
C GLN A 198 -20.29 -20.96 -21.44
N GLY A 199 -20.08 -19.87 -22.19
CA GLY A 199 -20.28 -19.78 -23.64
C GLY A 199 -19.09 -20.19 -24.52
N GLY A 200 -17.94 -20.55 -23.93
CA GLY A 200 -16.72 -20.89 -24.67
C GLY A 200 -15.55 -19.94 -24.42
N GLU A 201 -14.55 -19.99 -25.30
CA GLU A 201 -13.38 -19.11 -25.26
C GLU A 201 -13.76 -17.69 -25.68
N ILE A 202 -13.34 -16.68 -24.89
CA ILE A 202 -13.66 -15.27 -25.11
C ILE A 202 -12.58 -14.67 -26.01
N ALA A 203 -12.99 -14.18 -27.18
CA ALA A 203 -12.11 -13.50 -28.13
C ALA A 203 -11.92 -12.01 -27.78
N SER A 204 -12.99 -11.33 -27.36
CA SER A 204 -12.89 -9.92 -26.94
C SER A 204 -14.02 -9.50 -25.99
N ILE A 205 -13.75 -8.44 -25.20
CA ILE A 205 -14.71 -7.75 -24.33
C ILE A 205 -14.69 -6.27 -24.72
N ASP A 206 -15.83 -5.73 -25.16
CA ASP A 206 -15.97 -4.40 -25.76
C ASP A 206 -14.94 -4.15 -26.90
N GLY A 207 -14.65 -5.18 -27.70
CA GLY A 207 -13.68 -5.13 -28.78
C GLY A 207 -12.20 -5.11 -28.34
N LEU A 208 -11.94 -5.23 -27.04
CA LEU A 208 -10.58 -5.33 -26.48
C LEU A 208 -10.22 -6.78 -26.19
N GLN A 209 -8.92 -7.09 -26.29
CA GLN A 209 -8.37 -8.35 -25.79
C GLN A 209 -8.72 -8.52 -24.30
N PRO A 210 -9.17 -9.71 -23.85
CA PRO A 210 -9.75 -9.87 -22.50
C PRO A 210 -8.83 -9.37 -21.38
N MET A 211 -7.54 -9.74 -21.39
CA MET A 211 -6.59 -9.30 -20.36
C MET A 211 -6.38 -7.78 -20.35
N ARG A 212 -6.40 -7.15 -21.52
CA ARG A 212 -6.31 -5.68 -21.64
C ARG A 212 -7.56 -5.02 -21.06
N TRP A 213 -8.74 -5.59 -21.30
CA TRP A 213 -9.99 -5.11 -20.70
C TRP A 213 -9.94 -5.21 -19.17
N PHE A 214 -9.52 -6.36 -18.62
CA PHE A 214 -9.38 -6.56 -17.16
C PHE A 214 -8.42 -5.56 -16.53
N ARG A 215 -7.26 -5.35 -17.16
CA ARG A 215 -6.30 -4.35 -16.70
C ARG A 215 -6.95 -2.99 -16.52
N LEU A 216 -7.56 -2.46 -17.58
CA LEU A 216 -8.07 -1.08 -17.61
C LEU A 216 -9.32 -0.88 -16.76
N HIS A 217 -10.22 -1.86 -16.75
CA HIS A 217 -11.57 -1.68 -16.16
C HIS A 217 -11.74 -2.31 -14.79
N VAL A 218 -10.85 -3.23 -14.40
CA VAL A 218 -10.94 -3.95 -13.11
C VAL A 218 -9.68 -3.73 -12.27
N LEU A 219 -8.50 -4.08 -12.78
CA LEU A 219 -7.29 -4.07 -11.97
C LEU A 219 -6.82 -2.65 -11.64
N GLU A 220 -6.81 -1.75 -12.62
CA GLU A 220 -6.40 -0.34 -12.45
C GLU A 220 -7.53 0.55 -11.92
N ASN A 221 -8.78 0.09 -11.98
CA ASN A 221 -9.95 0.84 -11.54
C ASN A 221 -10.02 0.87 -9.99
N PRO A 222 -10.16 2.05 -9.35
CA PRO A 222 -10.26 2.17 -7.90
C PRO A 222 -11.58 1.67 -7.32
N ALA A 223 -12.58 1.41 -8.16
CA ALA A 223 -13.81 0.73 -7.73
C ALA A 223 -13.55 -0.67 -7.17
N PHE A 224 -12.39 -1.26 -7.45
CA PHE A 224 -12.00 -2.57 -6.95
C PHE A 224 -10.74 -2.46 -6.11
N ASN A 225 -10.89 -2.77 -4.82
CA ASN A 225 -9.78 -2.76 -3.89
C ASN A 225 -8.89 -4.00 -4.08
N TYR A 226 -7.79 -3.81 -4.80
CA TYR A 226 -6.65 -4.73 -4.82
C TYR A 226 -5.48 -3.98 -4.21
N GLY A 227 -5.10 -4.32 -2.98
CA GLY A 227 -4.10 -3.58 -2.21
C GLY A 227 -2.66 -3.64 -2.73
N PHE A 228 -2.40 -4.12 -3.95
CA PHE A 228 -1.05 -4.17 -4.53
C PHE A 228 -0.79 -3.00 -5.46
N LYS A 229 0.37 -2.33 -5.32
CA LYS A 229 0.83 -1.26 -6.24
C LYS A 229 1.03 -1.78 -7.65
N SER A 230 1.70 -2.92 -7.78
CA SER A 230 2.02 -3.55 -9.06
C SER A 230 0.77 -4.21 -9.68
N VAL A 231 0.58 -4.06 -11.00
CA VAL A 231 -0.64 -4.56 -11.70
C VAL A 231 -0.62 -6.09 -11.83
N GLY A 232 0.54 -6.69 -12.04
CA GLY A 232 0.72 -8.13 -12.21
C GLY A 232 0.29 -8.91 -10.96
N PRO A 233 0.71 -8.51 -9.75
CA PRO A 233 0.27 -9.18 -8.52
C PRO A 233 -1.21 -8.97 -8.22
N ARG A 234 -1.81 -7.83 -8.64
CA ARG A 234 -3.29 -7.69 -8.66
C ARG A 234 -3.93 -8.69 -9.60
N ALA A 235 -3.38 -8.88 -10.79
CA ALA A 235 -3.86 -9.89 -11.73
C ALA A 235 -3.74 -11.31 -11.15
N ASN A 236 -2.58 -11.67 -10.57
CA ASN A 236 -2.36 -12.95 -9.90
C ASN A 236 -3.39 -13.18 -8.78
N SER A 237 -3.59 -12.19 -7.92
CA SER A 237 -4.61 -12.23 -6.87
C SER A 237 -6.02 -12.37 -7.44
N PHE A 238 -6.36 -11.62 -8.48
CA PHE A 238 -7.68 -11.64 -9.12
C PHE A 238 -7.99 -13.00 -9.76
N PHE A 239 -7.08 -13.56 -10.54
CA PHE A 239 -7.30 -14.83 -11.23
C PHE A 239 -7.20 -16.03 -10.30
N LYS A 240 -6.50 -15.92 -9.17
CA LYS A 240 -6.63 -16.88 -8.06
C LYS A 240 -8.07 -16.96 -7.56
N LEU A 241 -8.73 -15.80 -7.43
CA LEU A 241 -10.16 -15.72 -7.06
C LEU A 241 -11.11 -16.14 -8.19
N GLY A 242 -10.66 -16.12 -9.45
CA GLY A 242 -11.43 -16.43 -10.66
C GLY A 242 -12.01 -17.86 -10.77
N ARG A 243 -11.68 -18.75 -9.84
CA ARG A 243 -12.43 -20.02 -9.66
C ARG A 243 -13.86 -19.81 -9.16
N ILE A 244 -14.13 -18.61 -8.65
CA ILE A 244 -15.42 -18.12 -8.19
C ILE A 244 -15.86 -17.03 -9.19
N GLY A 245 -17.17 -16.82 -9.36
CA GLY A 245 -17.68 -15.80 -10.28
C GLY A 245 -17.07 -14.43 -10.02
N ILE A 246 -17.01 -13.58 -11.05
CA ILE A 246 -16.51 -12.20 -10.95
C ILE A 246 -17.44 -11.41 -10.02
N ALA A 247 -17.11 -11.43 -8.73
CA ALA A 247 -18.01 -11.03 -7.66
C ALA A 247 -17.23 -10.49 -6.47
N TRP A 248 -17.72 -9.39 -5.89
CA TRP A 248 -17.16 -8.73 -4.73
C TRP A 248 -18.27 -8.50 -3.73
N LEU A 249 -17.96 -8.61 -2.44
CA LEU A 249 -18.88 -8.11 -1.41
C LEU A 249 -19.03 -6.61 -1.60
N GLY A 250 -20.21 -6.06 -1.34
CA GLY A 250 -20.49 -4.63 -1.56
C GLY A 250 -19.58 -3.70 -0.76
N SER A 251 -19.04 -4.16 0.37
CA SER A 251 -18.05 -3.43 1.16
C SER A 251 -16.67 -3.35 0.49
N ASN A 252 -16.37 -4.23 -0.47
CA ASN A 252 -15.11 -4.24 -1.23
C ASN A 252 -15.16 -3.35 -2.48
N VAL A 253 -16.31 -2.71 -2.71
CA VAL A 253 -16.60 -1.98 -3.94
C VAL A 253 -16.50 -0.50 -3.63
N GLY A 254 -15.65 0.20 -4.39
CA GLY A 254 -15.57 1.64 -4.38
C GLY A 254 -16.69 2.28 -5.18
N ASP A 255 -16.46 3.50 -5.62
CA ASP A 255 -17.36 4.20 -6.51
C ASP A 255 -17.43 3.53 -7.89
N VAL A 256 -18.54 2.86 -8.15
CA VAL A 256 -18.87 2.21 -9.43
C VAL A 256 -19.78 3.06 -10.32
N SER A 257 -20.10 4.29 -9.92
CA SER A 257 -21.04 5.16 -10.66
C SER A 257 -20.56 5.49 -12.07
N SER A 258 -19.24 5.57 -12.29
CA SER A 258 -18.65 5.84 -13.59
C SER A 258 -18.48 4.60 -14.47
N MET A 259 -18.84 3.41 -13.97
CA MET A 259 -18.69 2.17 -14.73
C MET A 259 -19.78 2.03 -15.80
N LYS A 260 -19.38 1.52 -16.96
CA LYS A 260 -20.35 1.14 -18.00
C LYS A 260 -21.23 0.00 -17.45
N PRO A 261 -22.56 0.11 -17.46
CA PRO A 261 -23.45 -0.87 -16.84
C PRO A 261 -23.42 -2.25 -17.50
N SER A 262 -23.03 -2.34 -18.77
CA SER A 262 -22.89 -3.60 -19.50
C SER A 262 -21.72 -3.58 -20.48
N VAL A 263 -21.25 -4.76 -20.87
CA VAL A 263 -20.15 -4.98 -21.81
C VAL A 263 -20.52 -6.02 -22.85
N ASN A 264 -20.05 -5.84 -24.07
CA ASN A 264 -20.27 -6.78 -25.16
C ASN A 264 -19.14 -7.80 -25.18
N VAL A 265 -19.47 -9.08 -25.22
CA VAL A 265 -18.51 -10.17 -25.26
C VAL A 265 -18.64 -10.91 -26.57
N THR A 266 -17.52 -11.11 -27.25
CA THR A 266 -17.44 -11.94 -28.45
C THR A 266 -16.61 -13.16 -28.13
N PHE A 267 -17.14 -14.34 -28.42
CA PHE A 267 -16.49 -15.63 -28.26
C PHE A 267 -15.69 -16.00 -29.51
N ALA A 268 -14.76 -16.95 -29.36
CA ALA A 268 -13.89 -17.43 -30.44
C ALA A 268 -14.67 -18.10 -31.59
N ASP A 269 -15.87 -18.61 -31.33
CA ASP A 269 -16.77 -19.15 -32.36
C ASP A 269 -17.54 -18.05 -33.14
N GLY A 270 -17.28 -16.77 -32.85
CA GLY A 270 -17.95 -15.61 -33.45
C GLY A 270 -19.30 -15.28 -32.82
N SER A 271 -19.80 -16.08 -31.88
CA SER A 271 -21.00 -15.73 -31.12
C SER A 271 -20.73 -14.54 -30.20
N ALA A 272 -21.77 -13.79 -29.87
CA ALA A 272 -21.66 -12.66 -28.96
C ALA A 272 -22.79 -12.65 -27.94
N CYS A 273 -22.52 -12.13 -26.76
CA CYS A 273 -23.52 -11.85 -25.74
C CYS A 273 -23.20 -10.53 -25.02
N THR A 274 -24.12 -10.10 -24.16
CA THR A 274 -23.92 -8.95 -23.28
C THR A 274 -23.79 -9.46 -21.85
N TRP A 275 -22.80 -8.92 -21.14
CA TRP A 275 -22.67 -9.10 -19.70
C TRP A 275 -22.99 -7.79 -19.01
N SER A 276 -23.73 -7.85 -17.91
CA SER A 276 -24.13 -6.66 -17.15
C SER A 276 -23.60 -6.71 -15.72
N TRP A 277 -23.21 -5.55 -15.20
CA TRP A 277 -22.87 -5.38 -13.80
C TRP A 277 -24.14 -5.34 -12.95
N ARG A 278 -24.15 -6.12 -11.88
CA ARG A 278 -25.34 -6.40 -11.08
C ARG A 278 -25.02 -6.37 -9.60
N TRP A 279 -26.01 -5.95 -8.82
CA TRP A 279 -26.01 -6.07 -7.38
C TRP A 279 -26.92 -7.22 -6.98
N LEU A 280 -26.35 -8.23 -6.35
CA LEU A 280 -27.06 -9.39 -5.86
C LEU A 280 -27.27 -9.27 -4.36
N TRP A 281 -28.51 -9.42 -3.90
CA TRP A 281 -28.82 -9.41 -2.47
C TRP A 281 -28.91 -10.85 -1.91
N LEU A 282 -28.11 -11.15 -0.88
CA LEU A 282 -27.92 -12.48 -0.29
C LEU A 282 -28.99 -12.92 0.74
N THR A 283 -29.70 -12.01 1.41
CA THR A 283 -30.53 -12.38 2.57
C THR A 283 -32.02 -12.54 2.26
N ARG A 284 -32.60 -13.66 2.69
CA ARG A 284 -34.06 -13.91 2.74
C ARG A 284 -34.75 -13.30 3.97
N ASN A 285 -33.99 -12.79 4.95
CA ASN A 285 -34.51 -12.22 6.19
C ASN A 285 -34.70 -10.70 6.06
N LEU A 286 -35.77 -10.28 5.39
CA LEU A 286 -36.22 -8.88 5.33
C LEU A 286 -36.47 -8.27 6.72
N ALA A 287 -36.76 -9.11 7.73
CA ALA A 287 -37.18 -8.69 9.06
C ALA A 287 -36.09 -7.99 9.90
N SER A 288 -34.80 -8.16 9.58
CA SER A 288 -33.69 -7.58 10.37
C SER A 288 -33.24 -6.20 9.89
N CYS A 289 -33.59 -5.78 8.67
CA CYS A 289 -33.20 -4.47 8.14
C CYS A 289 -34.34 -3.44 8.27
N LYS A 290 -34.55 -2.93 9.50
CA LYS A 290 -35.44 -1.77 9.73
C LYS A 290 -34.97 -0.46 9.07
N LEU A 291 -33.74 -0.44 8.55
CA LEU A 291 -33.09 0.72 7.91
C LEU A 291 -33.36 0.81 6.39
N PHE A 292 -33.96 -0.21 5.78
CA PHE A 292 -34.27 -0.18 4.35
C PHE A 292 -35.67 0.40 4.11
N ASP A 293 -35.74 1.42 3.26
CA ASP A 293 -36.98 2.07 2.85
C ASP A 293 -37.96 1.04 2.26
N ALA A 294 -39.24 1.17 2.66
CA ALA A 294 -40.35 0.42 2.11
C ALA A 294 -40.39 0.51 0.58
N ALA A 295 -39.91 1.58 -0.07
CA ALA A 295 -39.90 1.68 -1.53
C ALA A 295 -38.91 0.72 -2.24
N CYS A 296 -37.71 0.45 -1.68
CA CYS A 296 -36.83 -0.60 -2.24
C CYS A 296 -37.39 -1.99 -1.92
N ALA A 297 -38.03 -2.16 -0.75
CA ALA A 297 -38.76 -3.38 -0.42
C ALA A 297 -40.05 -3.57 -1.25
N VAL A 298 -40.69 -2.50 -1.72
CA VAL A 298 -41.92 -2.52 -2.53
C VAL A 298 -41.61 -2.80 -4.00
N LYS A 299 -40.58 -2.19 -4.60
CA LYS A 299 -40.10 -2.64 -5.93
C LYS A 299 -39.69 -4.12 -5.91
N PHE A 300 -39.13 -4.56 -4.79
CA PHE A 300 -38.85 -5.97 -4.52
C PHE A 300 -40.13 -6.83 -4.41
N LEU A 301 -41.17 -6.35 -3.71
CA LEU A 301 -42.47 -7.04 -3.62
C LEU A 301 -43.24 -7.04 -4.95
N GLU A 302 -43.19 -5.96 -5.73
CA GLU A 302 -43.82 -5.83 -7.05
C GLU A 302 -43.20 -6.80 -8.06
N ALA A 303 -41.87 -6.93 -8.09
CA ALA A 303 -41.17 -7.92 -8.89
C ALA A 303 -41.53 -9.37 -8.48
N HIS A 304 -41.82 -9.59 -7.19
CA HIS A 304 -42.28 -10.87 -6.67
C HIS A 304 -43.73 -11.17 -7.06
N LEU A 305 -44.61 -10.16 -7.07
CA LEU A 305 -46.02 -10.29 -7.47
C LEU A 305 -46.18 -10.62 -8.96
N THR A 306 -45.26 -10.16 -9.82
CA THR A 306 -45.28 -10.50 -11.26
C THR A 306 -44.82 -11.93 -11.57
N ASN A 307 -43.96 -12.55 -10.75
CA ASN A 307 -43.46 -13.93 -10.93
C ASN A 307 -44.23 -14.99 -10.12
N SER A 308 -45.10 -14.59 -9.19
CA SER A 308 -45.76 -15.51 -8.24
C SER A 308 -47.16 -15.97 -8.66
N SER A 309 -47.65 -15.63 -9.85
CA SER A 309 -48.96 -16.14 -10.34
C SER A 309 -49.00 -17.68 -10.40
N ALA A 310 -47.88 -18.32 -10.76
CA ALA A 310 -47.75 -19.78 -10.77
C ALA A 310 -47.65 -20.41 -9.36
N LEU A 311 -47.03 -19.70 -8.42
CA LEU A 311 -46.85 -20.16 -7.03
C LEU A 311 -48.14 -20.00 -6.21
N PHE A 312 -48.92 -18.95 -6.47
CA PHE A 312 -50.26 -18.79 -5.89
C PHE A 312 -51.27 -19.79 -6.46
N GLN A 313 -51.16 -20.19 -7.74
CA GLN A 313 -51.99 -21.25 -8.30
C GLN A 313 -51.70 -22.61 -7.66
N HIS A 314 -50.43 -22.99 -7.47
CA HIS A 314 -50.07 -24.24 -6.79
C HIS A 314 -50.43 -24.24 -5.29
N ALA A 315 -50.29 -23.10 -4.60
CA ALA A 315 -50.71 -22.97 -3.20
C ALA A 315 -52.25 -23.00 -3.06
N ALA A 316 -52.99 -22.45 -4.02
CA ALA A 316 -54.45 -22.52 -4.07
C ALA A 316 -54.95 -23.94 -4.41
N GLU A 317 -54.27 -24.67 -5.29
CA GLU A 317 -54.55 -26.09 -5.57
C GLU A 317 -54.26 -26.98 -4.35
N ALA A 318 -53.14 -26.74 -3.65
CA ALA A 318 -52.80 -27.46 -2.41
C ALA A 318 -53.79 -27.15 -1.27
N ALA A 319 -54.24 -25.91 -1.14
CA ALA A 319 -55.26 -25.51 -0.17
C ALA A 319 -56.65 -26.07 -0.51
N SER A 320 -56.98 -26.17 -1.80
CA SER A 320 -58.20 -26.83 -2.29
C SER A 320 -58.21 -28.32 -1.92
N GLN A 321 -57.08 -29.02 -2.09
CA GLN A 321 -56.93 -30.43 -1.73
C GLN A 321 -56.96 -30.69 -0.22
N LEU A 322 -56.58 -29.71 0.61
CA LEU A 322 -56.66 -29.80 2.07
C LEU A 322 -58.05 -29.47 2.64
N SER A 323 -58.99 -29.00 1.82
CA SER A 323 -60.34 -28.58 2.27
C SER A 323 -61.42 -29.66 2.16
N SER A 324 -61.16 -30.79 1.49
CA SER A 324 -62.09 -31.92 1.47
C SER A 324 -62.02 -32.68 2.80
N ARG A 325 -62.97 -32.39 3.69
CA ARG A 325 -63.20 -33.12 4.93
C ARG A 325 -63.94 -34.43 4.67
N ASP A 326 -63.43 -35.54 5.21
CA ASP A 326 -64.19 -36.77 5.34
C ASP A 326 -65.24 -36.67 6.46
N ALA A 327 -66.32 -37.43 6.31
CA ALA A 327 -67.61 -37.27 6.99
C ALA A 327 -67.63 -37.47 8.53
N ASP A 328 -66.51 -37.84 9.16
CA ASP A 328 -66.49 -38.23 10.58
C ASP A 328 -65.99 -37.16 11.55
N GLY A 329 -65.81 -35.91 11.09
CA GLY A 329 -65.81 -34.74 11.98
C GLY A 329 -64.76 -34.70 13.10
N ARG A 330 -63.69 -35.50 13.06
CA ARG A 330 -62.57 -35.40 14.01
C ARG A 330 -61.44 -34.55 13.46
N ARG A 331 -61.11 -33.46 14.17
CA ARG A 331 -59.82 -32.77 14.02
C ARG A 331 -58.72 -33.71 14.53
N SER A 332 -57.79 -34.11 13.67
CA SER A 332 -56.55 -34.73 14.12
C SER A 332 -55.63 -33.65 14.67
N GLU A 333 -55.22 -33.80 15.92
CA GLU A 333 -54.23 -32.95 16.59
C GLU A 333 -52.79 -33.46 16.34
N ASN A 334 -52.57 -34.16 15.22
CA ASN A 334 -51.28 -34.72 14.83
C ASN A 334 -51.03 -34.49 13.34
N VAL A 335 -50.60 -33.27 12.97
CA VAL A 335 -49.95 -32.99 11.66
C VAL A 335 -48.75 -32.03 11.82
N MET A 336 -48.17 -31.85 13.01
CA MET A 336 -46.86 -31.21 13.15
C MET A 336 -45.92 -32.03 14.01
N LYS A 337 -45.53 -33.19 13.46
CA LYS A 337 -44.27 -33.90 13.71
C LYS A 337 -44.26 -35.17 12.85
N HIS A 338 -43.76 -35.09 11.62
CA HIS A 338 -43.13 -36.23 10.94
C HIS A 338 -42.30 -35.76 9.73
N SER A 339 -40.99 -35.93 9.89
CA SER A 339 -39.93 -36.07 8.89
C SER A 339 -38.64 -35.99 9.71
N ALA A 340 -37.71 -36.93 9.76
CA ALA A 340 -37.48 -38.23 9.15
C ALA A 340 -36.41 -38.92 10.05
N ASP A 341 -35.93 -40.11 9.66
CA ASP A 341 -34.76 -40.81 10.22
C ASP A 341 -34.99 -41.72 11.43
N ALA A 342 -35.71 -42.82 11.18
CA ALA A 342 -35.46 -44.08 11.85
C ALA A 342 -35.95 -45.21 10.93
N ASP A 343 -35.11 -45.64 9.98
CA ASP A 343 -35.21 -46.98 9.34
C ASP A 343 -34.02 -47.36 8.42
N MET A 344 -32.98 -46.51 8.31
CA MET A 344 -31.80 -46.78 7.47
C MET A 344 -30.61 -47.45 8.21
N VAL A 345 -30.77 -47.77 9.50
CA VAL A 345 -29.70 -48.39 10.31
C VAL A 345 -29.91 -49.91 10.49
N GLU A 346 -31.16 -50.38 10.40
CA GLU A 346 -31.49 -51.81 10.57
C GLU A 346 -31.26 -52.62 9.27
N LEU A 347 -31.23 -51.95 8.12
CA LEU A 347 -30.99 -52.56 6.80
C LEU A 347 -29.50 -52.74 6.47
N LEU A 348 -28.62 -51.92 7.04
CA LEU A 348 -27.16 -52.00 6.82
C LEU A 348 -26.46 -53.08 7.66
N ARG A 349 -27.16 -53.70 8.62
CA ARG A 349 -26.60 -54.76 9.49
C ARG A 349 -26.63 -56.16 8.88
N LYS A 350 -27.30 -56.37 7.74
CA LYS A 350 -27.55 -57.71 7.17
C LYS A 350 -26.81 -58.03 5.88
N ASP A 351 -25.89 -57.19 5.42
CA ASP A 351 -25.09 -57.47 4.22
C ASP A 351 -23.73 -58.13 4.57
N PRO A 352 -23.50 -59.41 4.20
CA PRO A 352 -22.23 -60.10 4.44
C PRO A 352 -21.05 -59.55 3.61
N GLY A 353 -21.29 -58.79 2.53
CA GLY A 353 -20.26 -58.26 1.64
C GLY A 353 -19.47 -57.08 2.20
N LEU A 354 -20.04 -56.35 3.17
CA LEU A 354 -19.42 -55.16 3.79
C LEU A 354 -18.45 -55.48 4.93
N ARG A 355 -18.40 -56.72 5.42
CA ARG A 355 -17.40 -57.16 6.42
C ARG A 355 -16.01 -57.35 5.83
N THR A 356 -15.88 -57.61 4.53
CA THR A 356 -14.58 -57.83 3.88
C THR A 356 -13.87 -56.53 3.52
N LEU A 357 -14.61 -55.42 3.34
CA LEU A 357 -14.03 -54.11 3.05
C LEU A 357 -13.57 -53.36 4.32
N LEU A 358 -14.19 -53.63 5.46
CA LEU A 358 -13.77 -53.08 6.76
C LEU A 358 -12.52 -53.74 7.35
N GLN A 359 -12.07 -54.89 6.81
CA GLN A 359 -10.81 -55.53 7.22
C GLN A 359 -9.58 -55.08 6.42
N ILE A 360 -9.74 -54.26 5.38
CA ILE A 360 -8.62 -53.79 4.53
C ILE A 360 -8.20 -52.36 4.90
N GLN A 361 -8.97 -51.64 5.72
CA GLN A 361 -8.74 -50.22 5.99
C GLN A 361 -7.95 -49.91 7.27
N GLU A 362 -7.44 -50.91 7.99
CA GLU A 362 -6.66 -50.71 9.23
C GLU A 362 -5.15 -51.06 9.13
N GLU A 363 -4.60 -51.41 7.95
CA GLU A 363 -3.17 -51.75 7.82
C GLU A 363 -2.42 -51.10 6.64
N ASP A 364 -2.71 -49.84 6.29
CA ASP A 364 -1.86 -49.07 5.36
C ASP A 364 -1.05 -47.99 6.09
N VAL A 365 0.04 -48.45 6.74
CA VAL A 365 1.17 -47.59 7.11
C VAL A 365 2.39 -48.05 6.31
N PRO A 366 2.99 -47.20 5.46
CA PRO A 366 4.22 -47.53 4.74
C PRO A 366 5.35 -47.87 5.73
N GLY A 367 5.87 -49.11 5.67
CA GLY A 367 7.04 -49.55 6.45
C GLY A 367 6.83 -50.70 7.43
N THR A 368 5.60 -51.18 7.63
CA THR A 368 5.32 -52.33 8.51
C THR A 368 5.80 -53.68 7.91
N GLU A 369 5.98 -54.68 8.77
CA GLU A 369 6.40 -56.04 8.42
C GLU A 369 5.44 -56.72 7.43
N ALA A 370 4.14 -56.35 7.46
CA ALA A 370 3.10 -56.83 6.54
C ALA A 370 3.31 -56.30 5.12
N HIS A 371 3.62 -55.00 4.95
CA HIS A 371 3.96 -54.39 3.66
C HIS A 371 5.23 -55.03 3.05
N ARG A 372 6.21 -55.38 3.90
CA ARG A 372 7.42 -56.12 3.49
C ARG A 372 7.14 -57.57 3.05
N ARG A 373 6.11 -58.23 3.58
CA ARG A 373 5.68 -59.57 3.13
C ARG A 373 4.94 -59.53 1.78
N VAL A 374 4.11 -58.51 1.55
CA VAL A 374 3.39 -58.33 0.27
C VAL A 374 4.36 -58.08 -0.89
N LEU A 375 5.36 -57.22 -0.69
CA LEU A 375 6.43 -57.00 -1.69
C LEU A 375 7.32 -58.24 -1.91
N GLY A 376 7.43 -59.11 -0.89
CA GLY A 376 8.11 -60.40 -1.00
C GLY A 376 7.33 -61.45 -1.79
N HIS A 377 5.99 -61.43 -1.74
CA HIS A 377 5.12 -62.36 -2.48
C HIS A 377 4.96 -62.00 -3.97
N LEU A 378 5.17 -60.74 -4.36
CA LEU A 378 5.07 -60.29 -5.75
C LEU A 378 6.35 -60.53 -6.59
N GLY A 379 7.39 -61.18 -6.05
CA GLY A 379 8.60 -61.52 -6.80
C GLY A 379 9.45 -60.33 -7.28
N LEU A 380 9.16 -59.12 -6.81
CA LEU A 380 9.83 -57.87 -7.25
C LEU A 380 11.17 -57.60 -6.52
N ARG A 381 11.59 -58.52 -5.64
CA ARG A 381 12.73 -58.31 -4.73
C ARG A 381 14.09 -58.36 -5.42
N GLU A 382 14.24 -59.09 -6.51
CA GLU A 382 15.56 -59.33 -7.12
C GLU A 382 15.90 -58.47 -8.34
N ARG A 383 14.93 -57.73 -8.92
CA ARG A 383 15.23 -56.77 -10.02
C ARG A 383 15.21 -55.29 -9.63
N ALA A 384 14.68 -54.94 -8.46
CA ALA A 384 14.72 -53.55 -7.95
C ALA A 384 15.98 -53.25 -7.10
N GLY A 385 16.64 -54.28 -6.56
CA GLY A 385 17.68 -54.13 -5.54
C GLY A 385 19.03 -53.58 -6.03
N GLN A 386 19.29 -53.51 -7.34
CA GLN A 386 20.56 -53.03 -7.88
C GLN A 386 20.46 -51.77 -8.76
N ALA A 387 19.26 -51.22 -8.97
CA ALA A 387 19.07 -49.97 -9.73
C ALA A 387 18.41 -48.83 -8.95
N VAL A 388 17.81 -49.07 -7.77
CA VAL A 388 16.94 -48.07 -7.10
C VAL A 388 17.60 -47.35 -5.91
N SER A 389 18.74 -47.82 -5.39
CA SER A 389 19.28 -47.29 -4.12
C SER A 389 20.18 -46.05 -4.22
N LEU A 390 20.52 -45.56 -5.42
CA LEU A 390 21.38 -44.37 -5.59
C LEU A 390 20.66 -43.16 -6.21
N LEU A 391 19.39 -43.28 -6.61
CA LEU A 391 18.65 -42.21 -7.29
C LEU A 391 17.24 -41.94 -6.74
N ALA A 392 16.79 -42.64 -5.69
CA ALA A 392 15.55 -42.27 -5.01
C ALA A 392 15.78 -40.96 -4.24
N LEU A 393 15.38 -39.83 -4.83
CA LEU A 393 15.32 -38.55 -4.12
C LEU A 393 14.46 -38.73 -2.86
N PRO A 394 14.93 -38.26 -1.69
CA PRO A 394 14.24 -38.47 -0.42
C PRO A 394 12.87 -37.80 -0.46
N PRO A 395 11.89 -38.30 0.30
CA PRO A 395 10.60 -37.65 0.45
C PRO A 395 10.78 -36.23 1.03
N ARG A 396 9.78 -35.37 0.81
CA ARG A 396 9.74 -34.01 1.35
C ARG A 396 9.99 -34.00 2.85
N ARG A 397 10.88 -33.11 3.28
CA ARG A 397 11.10 -32.83 4.69
C ARG A 397 10.34 -31.59 5.09
N TRP A 398 9.36 -31.72 5.97
CA TRP A 398 8.52 -30.62 6.44
C TRP A 398 9.12 -29.93 7.66
N LEU A 399 9.06 -28.58 7.68
CA LEU A 399 9.42 -27.76 8.84
C LEU A 399 8.43 -28.01 9.99
N LEU A 400 7.13 -28.00 9.66
CA LEU A 400 6.04 -28.44 10.52
C LEU A 400 5.10 -29.28 9.66
N ASN A 401 4.71 -30.46 10.14
CA ASN A 401 3.79 -31.33 9.40
C ASN A 401 2.39 -30.67 9.35
N PRO A 402 1.82 -30.39 8.16
CA PRO A 402 0.50 -29.78 8.04
C PRO A 402 -0.62 -30.61 8.69
N ALA A 403 -0.46 -31.93 8.81
CA ALA A 403 -1.43 -32.79 9.51
C ALA A 403 -1.40 -32.63 11.04
N ALA A 404 -0.29 -32.15 11.61
CA ALA A 404 -0.07 -32.07 13.06
C ALA A 404 -0.24 -30.65 13.62
N SER A 405 -0.48 -29.67 12.77
CA SER A 405 -0.39 -28.26 13.14
C SER A 405 -1.77 -27.62 13.30
N PRO A 406 -2.03 -26.84 14.36
CA PRO A 406 -3.23 -26.04 14.46
C PRO A 406 -3.33 -25.07 13.28
N LEU A 407 -4.56 -24.81 12.81
CA LEU A 407 -4.85 -23.88 11.72
C LEU A 407 -4.03 -22.58 11.88
N GLY A 408 -3.09 -22.33 10.95
CA GLY A 408 -2.36 -21.07 10.86
C GLY A 408 -0.84 -21.10 11.06
N ALA A 409 -0.19 -22.26 11.26
CA ALA A 409 1.27 -22.29 11.40
C ALA A 409 2.05 -22.24 10.06
N SER A 410 3.38 -22.18 10.17
CA SER A 410 4.36 -22.11 9.10
C SER A 410 4.39 -23.46 8.42
N TYR A 411 3.87 -23.52 7.21
CA TYR A 411 4.05 -24.68 6.36
C TYR A 411 5.15 -24.38 5.36
N GLY A 412 6.24 -25.11 5.52
CA GLY A 412 7.33 -25.13 4.58
C GLY A 412 7.93 -26.53 4.52
N TYR A 413 8.56 -26.83 3.40
CA TYR A 413 9.29 -28.07 3.22
C TYR A 413 10.53 -27.82 2.38
N PHE A 414 11.51 -28.71 2.49
CA PHE A 414 12.54 -28.81 1.48
C PHE A 414 12.53 -30.18 0.81
N GLU A 415 12.94 -30.19 -0.45
CA GLU A 415 13.19 -31.39 -1.23
C GLU A 415 14.33 -31.14 -2.22
N PHE A 416 14.82 -32.19 -2.87
CA PHE A 416 15.81 -32.09 -3.93
C PHE A 416 15.15 -32.51 -5.23
N GLN A 417 15.38 -31.74 -6.30
CA GLN A 417 14.87 -32.01 -7.63
C GLN A 417 16.03 -32.01 -8.64
N GLU A 418 15.83 -32.63 -9.79
CA GLU A 418 16.80 -32.69 -10.88
C GLU A 418 16.27 -31.85 -12.04
N ASP A 419 17.07 -30.93 -12.56
CA ASP A 419 16.68 -30.11 -13.71
C ASP A 419 16.76 -30.90 -15.03
N GLU A 420 16.29 -30.31 -16.13
CA GLU A 420 16.35 -30.94 -17.47
C GLU A 420 17.78 -31.30 -17.94
N GLY A 421 18.81 -30.72 -17.32
CA GLY A 421 20.22 -31.01 -17.61
C GLY A 421 20.85 -32.05 -16.68
N GLY A 422 20.05 -32.74 -15.86
CA GLY A 422 20.50 -33.75 -14.92
C GLY A 422 21.21 -33.21 -13.68
N LYS A 423 21.19 -31.88 -13.47
CA LYS A 423 21.82 -31.29 -12.28
C LYS A 423 20.79 -31.19 -11.17
N VAL A 424 21.18 -31.62 -9.97
CA VAL A 424 20.34 -31.54 -8.78
C VAL A 424 20.31 -30.11 -8.22
N PHE A 425 19.17 -29.67 -7.71
CA PHE A 425 18.98 -28.42 -6.96
C PHE A 425 18.08 -28.67 -5.76
N ALA A 426 18.26 -27.88 -4.71
CA ALA A 426 17.37 -27.88 -3.56
C ALA A 426 16.17 -26.98 -3.83
N VAL A 427 14.99 -27.40 -3.39
CA VAL A 427 13.77 -26.59 -3.34
C VAL A 427 13.45 -26.35 -1.87
N PHE A 428 13.15 -25.10 -1.51
CA PHE A 428 12.66 -24.71 -0.20
C PHE A 428 11.37 -23.91 -0.34
N LYS A 429 10.22 -24.55 -0.10
CA LYS A 429 8.90 -23.91 -0.14
C LYS A 429 8.59 -23.25 1.20
N LEU A 430 8.19 -21.98 1.14
CA LEU A 430 7.77 -21.17 2.29
C LEU A 430 6.38 -20.59 2.04
N SER A 431 5.36 -21.24 2.57
CA SER A 431 3.96 -20.81 2.35
C SER A 431 3.53 -19.72 3.32
N ARG A 432 4.08 -19.71 4.54
CA ARG A 432 3.84 -18.72 5.59
C ARG A 432 5.01 -18.70 6.58
N LEU A 433 5.22 -17.57 7.26
CA LEU A 433 6.22 -17.41 8.33
C LEU A 433 5.57 -17.31 9.73
N TYR A 434 4.72 -18.25 10.13
CA TYR A 434 4.05 -18.31 11.45
C TYR A 434 4.40 -19.56 12.28
N VAL A 435 5.29 -19.56 13.27
CA VAL A 435 5.59 -20.86 13.95
C VAL A 435 4.69 -21.14 15.17
N SER A 436 3.71 -20.29 15.50
CA SER A 436 2.75 -20.56 16.60
C SER A 436 1.35 -19.96 16.36
N SER A 437 0.35 -20.52 17.04
CA SER A 437 -1.01 -19.97 17.13
C SER A 437 -1.15 -18.85 18.18
N THR A 438 -0.14 -18.62 19.02
CA THR A 438 -0.21 -17.72 20.18
C THR A 438 0.19 -16.28 19.86
N GLY A 439 0.44 -15.94 18.60
CA GLY A 439 0.76 -14.56 18.19
C GLY A 439 2.18 -14.10 18.49
N SER A 440 3.07 -15.00 18.95
CA SER A 440 4.50 -14.75 19.08
C SER A 440 5.31 -16.01 18.78
N VAL A 441 6.48 -15.86 18.15
CA VAL A 441 7.38 -17.00 17.92
C VAL A 441 8.22 -17.20 19.17
N GLY A 442 7.85 -18.20 19.98
CA GLY A 442 8.66 -18.63 21.11
C GLY A 442 10.09 -19.01 20.67
N TYR A 443 11.02 -18.98 21.61
CA TYR A 443 12.42 -19.34 21.33
C TYR A 443 12.57 -20.73 20.71
N ASP A 444 11.79 -21.71 21.17
CA ASP A 444 11.86 -23.10 20.68
C ASP A 444 11.49 -23.22 19.21
N ALA A 445 10.46 -22.51 18.79
CA ALA A 445 10.03 -22.41 17.40
C ALA A 445 11.12 -21.83 16.49
N LYS A 446 11.87 -20.82 16.97
CA LYS A 446 13.04 -20.27 16.25
C LYS A 446 14.15 -21.31 16.12
N MET A 447 14.40 -22.09 17.17
CA MET A 447 15.44 -23.12 17.17
C MET A 447 15.08 -24.35 16.32
N GLU A 448 13.80 -24.71 16.26
CA GLU A 448 13.29 -25.72 15.33
C GLU A 448 13.57 -25.31 13.89
N PHE A 449 13.29 -24.03 13.55
CA PHE A 449 13.64 -23.47 12.25
C PHE A 449 15.16 -23.53 11.96
N VAL A 450 16.01 -23.14 12.92
CA VAL A 450 17.48 -23.24 12.75
C VAL A 450 17.91 -24.69 12.50
N SER A 451 17.33 -25.64 13.23
CA SER A 451 17.64 -27.07 13.09
C SER A 451 17.21 -27.60 11.71
N PHE A 452 16.03 -27.19 11.25
CA PHE A 452 15.53 -27.52 9.91
C PHE A 452 16.42 -26.95 8.79
N TRP A 453 16.88 -25.70 8.92
CA TRP A 453 17.82 -25.10 7.97
C TRP A 453 19.16 -25.84 7.93
N LYS A 454 19.69 -26.22 9.10
CA LYS A 454 20.91 -27.04 9.18
C LYS A 454 20.75 -28.37 8.47
N GLU A 455 19.62 -29.04 8.64
CA GLU A 455 19.32 -30.30 7.96
C GLU A 455 19.37 -30.13 6.43
N LEU A 456 18.75 -29.08 5.90
CA LEU A 456 18.83 -28.73 4.47
C LEU A 456 20.28 -28.50 4.01
N VAL A 457 21.01 -27.65 4.73
CA VAL A 457 22.39 -27.26 4.39
C VAL A 457 23.34 -28.47 4.41
N TYR A 458 23.29 -29.30 5.45
CA TYR A 458 24.12 -30.50 5.53
C TYR A 458 23.78 -31.51 4.45
N THR A 459 22.49 -31.76 4.21
CA THR A 459 22.04 -32.66 3.14
C THR A 459 22.48 -32.16 1.76
N ALA A 460 22.40 -30.85 1.51
CA ALA A 460 22.85 -30.26 0.25
C ALA A 460 24.37 -30.38 0.09
N LYS A 461 25.15 -30.13 1.14
CA LYS A 461 26.61 -30.28 1.14
C LYS A 461 27.04 -31.72 0.89
N GLU A 462 26.41 -32.70 1.55
CA GLU A 462 26.65 -34.13 1.33
C GLU A 462 26.38 -34.56 -0.12
N ARG A 463 25.41 -33.92 -0.78
CA ARG A 463 25.03 -34.20 -2.17
C ARG A 463 25.77 -33.36 -3.20
N GLY A 464 26.64 -32.44 -2.79
CA GLY A 464 27.31 -31.49 -3.69
C GLY A 464 26.33 -30.55 -4.40
N VAL A 465 25.19 -30.22 -3.76
CA VAL A 465 24.17 -29.32 -4.31
C VAL A 465 24.46 -27.89 -3.87
N ASP A 466 24.71 -27.01 -4.82
CA ASP A 466 25.04 -25.58 -4.62
C ASP A 466 23.97 -24.62 -5.17
N ARG A 467 22.84 -25.17 -5.65
CA ARG A 467 21.70 -24.41 -6.19
C ARG A 467 20.49 -24.56 -5.30
N LEU A 468 19.86 -23.43 -4.96
CA LEU A 468 18.68 -23.37 -4.11
C LEU A 468 17.57 -22.57 -4.77
N LEU A 469 16.42 -23.18 -4.97
CA LEU A 469 15.19 -22.51 -5.35
C LEU A 469 14.37 -22.29 -4.07
N ILE A 470 14.05 -21.05 -3.75
CA ILE A 470 13.18 -20.70 -2.63
C ILE A 470 11.84 -20.24 -3.19
N ASP A 471 10.80 -21.05 -2.98
CA ASP A 471 9.45 -20.73 -3.41
C ASP A 471 8.71 -19.97 -2.32
N VAL A 472 8.44 -18.69 -2.62
CA VAL A 472 7.68 -17.78 -1.76
C VAL A 472 6.33 -17.38 -2.35
N ALA A 473 5.90 -18.04 -3.44
CA ALA A 473 4.63 -17.77 -4.08
C ALA A 473 3.47 -18.05 -3.12
N GLY A 474 2.54 -17.08 -3.03
CA GLY A 474 1.40 -17.14 -2.12
C GLY A 474 1.72 -16.95 -0.64
N ASN A 475 2.96 -16.59 -0.29
CA ASN A 475 3.33 -16.32 1.09
C ASN A 475 2.76 -14.99 1.56
N ALA A 476 1.66 -15.02 2.30
CA ALA A 476 0.95 -13.83 2.76
C ALA A 476 1.64 -13.06 3.90
N GLY A 477 2.78 -13.54 4.40
CA GLY A 477 3.53 -12.90 5.49
C GLY A 477 3.74 -13.82 6.70
N GLY A 478 3.89 -13.21 7.87
CA GLY A 478 4.19 -13.91 9.11
C GLY A 478 5.00 -13.04 10.07
N PHE A 479 5.78 -13.65 10.93
CA PHE A 479 6.63 -12.95 11.88
C PHE A 479 7.93 -12.49 11.23
N VAL A 480 8.29 -11.25 11.51
CA VAL A 480 9.45 -10.56 10.94
C VAL A 480 10.77 -11.10 11.50
N ASP A 481 10.76 -11.60 12.74
CA ASP A 481 11.91 -12.25 13.38
C ASP A 481 12.39 -13.51 12.61
N LEU A 482 11.47 -14.35 12.14
CA LEU A 482 11.77 -15.50 11.28
C LEU A 482 12.31 -15.07 9.91
N ALA A 483 11.81 -13.95 9.38
CA ALA A 483 12.34 -13.39 8.15
C ALA A 483 13.82 -13.01 8.29
N TYR A 484 14.20 -12.34 9.39
CA TYR A 484 15.60 -12.02 9.67
C TYR A 484 16.44 -13.25 10.00
N LEU A 485 15.89 -14.26 10.67
CA LEU A 485 16.58 -15.54 10.86
C LEU A 485 16.88 -16.25 9.54
N LEU A 486 15.98 -16.18 8.56
CA LEU A 486 16.24 -16.68 7.20
C LEU A 486 17.34 -15.90 6.49
N VAL A 487 17.38 -14.56 6.62
CA VAL A 487 18.49 -13.76 6.09
C VAL A 487 19.81 -14.16 6.77
N ARG A 488 19.81 -14.32 8.10
CA ARG A 488 20.98 -14.80 8.85
C ARG A 488 21.42 -16.19 8.41
N ALA A 489 20.48 -17.08 8.11
CA ALA A 489 20.75 -18.42 7.64
C ALA A 489 21.46 -18.43 6.28
N LEU A 490 21.10 -17.48 5.39
CA LEU A 490 21.81 -17.26 4.12
C LEU A 490 23.16 -16.58 4.32
N TYR A 491 23.26 -15.65 5.28
CA TYR A 491 24.42 -14.81 5.57
C TYR A 491 24.91 -14.94 7.02
N PRO A 492 25.46 -16.11 7.42
CA PRO A 492 25.83 -16.38 8.81
C PRO A 492 27.04 -15.57 9.31
N PHE A 493 27.65 -14.75 8.46
CA PHE A 493 28.82 -13.92 8.79
C PHE A 493 28.53 -12.42 8.82
N LEU A 494 27.33 -11.99 8.39
CA LEU A 494 27.01 -10.57 8.40
C LEU A 494 26.57 -10.12 9.78
N GLU A 495 27.05 -8.96 10.19
CA GLU A 495 26.62 -8.32 11.43
C GLU A 495 25.24 -7.68 11.26
N PHE A 496 24.51 -7.51 12.37
CA PHE A 496 23.14 -7.00 12.32
C PHE A 496 23.06 -5.60 11.68
N GLN A 497 24.10 -4.76 11.82
CA GLN A 497 24.15 -3.44 11.17
C GLN A 497 24.12 -3.51 9.64
N GLN A 498 24.58 -4.63 9.07
CA GLN A 498 24.62 -4.82 7.62
C GLN A 498 23.30 -5.38 7.08
N VAL A 499 22.43 -5.91 7.96
CA VAL A 499 21.21 -6.63 7.59
C VAL A 499 19.93 -5.94 8.05
N CYS A 500 19.92 -5.41 9.28
CA CYS A 500 18.72 -4.87 9.89
C CYS A 500 18.27 -3.57 9.25
N ASN A 501 17.07 -3.60 8.69
CA ASN A 501 16.42 -2.42 8.14
C ASN A 501 16.22 -1.36 9.23
N THR A 502 16.26 -0.10 8.81
CA THR A 502 15.93 1.05 9.65
C THR A 502 14.50 1.48 9.39
N TYR A 503 13.91 2.16 10.36
CA TYR A 503 12.53 2.59 10.32
C TYR A 503 12.43 4.06 10.67
N ASP A 504 11.43 4.72 10.11
CA ASP A 504 10.98 6.02 10.57
C ASP A 504 9.49 6.11 10.78
N ARG A 505 9.07 7.10 11.57
CA ARG A 505 7.67 7.50 11.74
C ARG A 505 7.52 9.00 11.53
N PRO A 506 6.46 9.45 10.84
CA PRO A 506 6.11 10.86 10.82
C PRO A 506 5.83 11.39 12.23
N VAL A 507 6.37 12.56 12.55
CA VAL A 507 6.14 13.23 13.83
C VAL A 507 4.94 14.16 13.69
N GLY A 508 3.77 13.62 14.02
CA GLY A 508 2.50 14.35 14.02
C GLY A 508 2.43 15.49 15.04
N SER A 509 1.44 16.36 14.89
CA SER A 509 1.16 17.43 15.87
C SER A 509 0.76 16.88 17.23
N LEU A 510 0.05 15.74 17.23
CA LEU A 510 -0.37 15.07 18.45
C LEU A 510 0.83 14.65 19.32
N TYR A 511 1.85 14.03 18.72
CA TYR A 511 3.07 13.69 19.45
C TYR A 511 3.79 14.92 20.02
N LYS A 512 3.87 16.02 19.23
CA LYS A 512 4.49 17.27 19.70
C LYS A 512 3.77 17.84 20.91
N ALA A 513 2.44 17.83 20.89
CA ALA A 513 1.63 18.28 22.02
C ALA A 513 1.82 17.39 23.25
N TRP A 514 2.01 16.07 23.09
CA TRP A 514 2.34 15.19 24.21
C TRP A 514 3.68 15.51 24.85
N ARG A 515 4.70 15.83 24.05
CA ARG A 515 6.03 16.22 24.57
C ARG A 515 6.03 17.49 25.43
N GLU A 516 4.99 18.30 25.32
CA GLU A 516 4.80 19.51 26.13
C GLU A 516 4.13 19.20 27.48
N VAL A 517 3.60 17.98 27.67
CA VAL A 517 3.07 17.53 28.96
C VAL A 517 4.23 17.13 29.86
N ASP A 518 4.46 17.92 30.91
CA ASP A 518 5.43 17.58 31.95
C ASP A 518 4.77 16.72 33.02
N THR A 519 5.08 15.43 33.02
CA THR A 519 4.56 14.46 33.98
C THR A 519 5.39 14.39 35.26
N THR A 520 6.57 15.02 35.30
CA THR A 520 7.48 14.99 36.46
C THR A 520 6.81 15.45 37.75
N PRO A 521 5.99 16.53 37.77
CA PRO A 521 5.32 16.97 38.98
C PRO A 521 4.29 15.95 39.50
N LEU A 522 3.64 15.19 38.60
CA LEU A 522 2.71 14.15 39.01
C LEU A 522 3.45 12.97 39.63
N ALA A 523 4.52 12.49 39.01
CA ALA A 523 5.35 11.43 39.58
C ALA A 523 5.90 11.82 40.96
N ALA A 524 6.43 13.05 41.10
CA ALA A 524 6.93 13.55 42.38
C ALA A 524 5.84 13.66 43.45
N PHE A 525 4.60 14.00 43.06
CA PHE A 525 3.46 14.04 43.96
C PHE A 525 3.01 12.64 44.38
N MET A 526 3.08 11.66 43.48
CA MET A 526 2.75 10.26 43.73
C MET A 526 3.76 9.58 44.66
N ASP A 527 5.01 10.01 44.62
CA ASP A 527 6.07 9.57 45.53
C ASP A 527 6.00 10.24 46.93
N ASP A 528 5.14 11.25 47.12
CA ASP A 528 4.99 11.98 48.39
C ASP A 528 3.65 11.66 49.08
N ASP A 529 3.68 10.62 49.90
CA ASP A 529 2.57 10.22 50.77
C ASP A 529 1.99 11.36 51.62
N THR A 530 2.85 12.29 52.06
CA THR A 530 2.42 13.40 52.90
C THR A 530 1.64 14.42 52.09
N ALA A 531 2.06 14.69 50.85
CA ALA A 531 1.36 15.58 49.93
C ALA A 531 -0.02 15.04 49.54
N ILE A 532 -0.12 13.73 49.24
CA ILE A 532 -1.39 13.04 48.96
C ILE A 532 -2.34 13.20 50.15
N GLN A 533 -1.87 12.89 51.35
CA GLN A 533 -2.65 12.99 52.60
C GLN A 533 -3.07 14.42 52.92
N GLN A 534 -2.20 15.40 52.67
CA GLN A 534 -2.52 16.79 52.88
C GLN A 534 -3.57 17.29 51.88
N ARG A 535 -3.48 16.88 50.61
CA ARG A 535 -4.45 17.25 49.58
C ARG A 535 -5.84 16.70 49.92
N LEU A 536 -5.93 15.43 50.34
CA LEU A 536 -7.18 14.80 50.79
C LEU A 536 -7.87 15.61 51.89
N LYS A 537 -7.11 16.05 52.90
CA LYS A 537 -7.62 16.85 54.03
C LYS A 537 -8.04 18.27 53.63
N GLN A 538 -7.51 18.79 52.53
CA GLN A 538 -7.76 20.15 52.07
C GLN A 538 -8.86 20.27 51.02
N MET A 539 -9.38 19.14 50.51
CA MET A 539 -10.46 19.16 49.52
C MET A 539 -11.75 19.75 50.11
N THR A 540 -12.28 20.77 49.46
CA THR A 540 -13.58 21.34 49.77
C THR A 540 -14.72 20.40 49.36
N PRO A 541 -15.92 20.51 49.97
CA PRO A 541 -17.08 19.71 49.55
C PRO A 541 -17.45 19.90 48.07
N GLU A 542 -17.21 21.09 47.51
CA GLU A 542 -17.42 21.37 46.09
C GLU A 542 -16.42 20.62 45.21
N GLU A 543 -15.14 20.58 45.58
CA GLU A 543 -14.11 19.79 44.90
C GLU A 543 -14.40 18.28 45.00
N GLN A 544 -14.87 17.80 46.15
CA GLN A 544 -15.28 16.40 46.34
C GLN A 544 -16.45 16.03 45.43
N ALA A 545 -17.49 16.88 45.36
CA ALA A 545 -18.63 16.67 44.47
C ALA A 545 -18.23 16.71 42.98
N ALA A 546 -17.33 17.63 42.60
CA ALA A 546 -16.79 17.69 41.25
C ALA A 546 -15.98 16.42 40.92
N MET A 547 -15.09 15.99 41.82
CA MET A 547 -14.29 14.77 41.67
C MET A 547 -15.18 13.55 41.48
N LYS A 548 -16.18 13.38 42.34
CA LYS A 548 -17.17 12.29 42.23
C LYS A 548 -17.85 12.27 40.86
N SER A 549 -18.37 13.42 40.42
CA SER A 549 -19.04 13.53 39.11
C SER A 549 -18.12 13.12 37.96
N VAL A 550 -16.84 13.43 38.08
CA VAL A 550 -15.83 13.14 37.08
C VAL A 550 -15.44 11.66 37.10
N LEU A 551 -15.16 11.08 38.28
CA LEU A 551 -14.90 9.64 38.43
C LEU A 551 -16.04 8.81 37.86
N GLN A 552 -17.30 9.13 38.19
CA GLN A 552 -18.47 8.43 37.64
C GLN A 552 -18.53 8.44 36.10
N LYS A 553 -18.25 9.60 35.49
CA LYS A 553 -18.25 9.72 34.02
C LYS A 553 -17.13 8.91 33.39
N ILE A 554 -15.98 8.84 34.05
CA ILE A 554 -14.79 8.18 33.52
C ILE A 554 -14.85 6.68 33.75
N THR A 555 -15.26 6.20 34.90
CA THR A 555 -15.54 4.77 35.10
C THR A 555 -16.50 4.28 34.04
N LYS A 556 -17.59 5.01 33.78
CA LYS A 556 -18.53 4.68 32.70
C LYS A 556 -17.86 4.67 31.31
N ALA A 557 -17.10 5.71 30.96
CA ALA A 557 -16.44 5.80 29.66
C ALA A 557 -15.36 4.71 29.48
N CYS A 558 -14.53 4.46 30.50
CA CYS A 558 -13.49 3.45 30.48
C CYS A 558 -14.06 2.04 30.41
N MET A 559 -15.20 1.76 31.08
CA MET A 559 -15.92 0.49 30.91
C MET A 559 -16.48 0.34 29.49
N GLU A 560 -17.03 1.42 28.90
CA GLU A 560 -17.49 1.41 27.51
C GLU A 560 -16.34 1.22 26.51
N MET A 561 -15.12 1.62 26.86
CA MET A 561 -13.91 1.48 26.05
C MET A 561 -13.08 0.22 26.36
N ASP A 562 -13.46 -0.57 27.37
CA ASP A 562 -12.72 -1.74 27.86
C ASP A 562 -11.28 -1.40 28.28
N VAL A 563 -11.11 -0.28 28.99
CA VAL A 563 -9.81 0.27 29.41
C VAL A 563 -9.41 -0.15 30.82
N LEU A 564 -10.39 -0.30 31.71
CA LEU A 564 -10.17 -0.66 33.11
C LEU A 564 -10.68 -2.08 33.33
N ASP A 565 -9.95 -2.88 34.10
CA ASP A 565 -10.46 -4.17 34.53
C ASP A 565 -11.55 -4.03 35.61
N MET A 566 -12.21 -5.12 35.94
CA MET A 566 -13.30 -5.08 36.91
C MET A 566 -12.84 -4.75 38.33
N ASP A 567 -11.60 -5.08 38.69
CA ASP A 567 -11.07 -4.80 40.03
C ASP A 567 -10.75 -3.30 40.15
N ASP A 568 -10.19 -2.69 39.10
CA ASP A 568 -10.01 -1.25 38.99
C ASP A 568 -11.35 -0.49 39.09
N VAL A 569 -12.37 -0.97 38.39
CA VAL A 569 -13.72 -0.39 38.43
C VAL A 569 -14.30 -0.44 39.84
N LEU A 570 -14.12 -1.56 40.56
CA LEU A 570 -14.60 -1.71 41.93
C LEU A 570 -13.85 -0.79 42.89
N GLN A 571 -12.54 -0.64 42.73
CA GLN A 571 -11.74 0.28 43.53
C GLN A 571 -12.18 1.73 43.34
N ILE A 572 -12.40 2.16 42.09
CA ILE A 572 -12.90 3.52 41.78
C ILE A 572 -14.32 3.70 42.32
N GLN A 573 -15.16 2.67 42.25
CA GLN A 573 -16.52 2.73 42.79
C GLN A 573 -16.51 2.88 44.32
N SER A 574 -15.60 2.21 45.03
CA SER A 574 -15.40 2.40 46.47
C SER A 574 -15.05 3.85 46.83
N ALA A 575 -14.17 4.48 46.05
CA ALA A 575 -13.86 5.90 46.20
C ALA A 575 -15.05 6.81 45.90
N ILE A 576 -15.87 6.50 44.89
CA ILE A 576 -17.10 7.24 44.60
C ILE A 576 -18.08 7.16 45.78
N ASP A 577 -18.22 5.98 46.38
CA ASP A 577 -19.13 5.72 47.50
C ASP A 577 -18.65 6.43 48.78
N SER A 578 -17.33 6.49 49.04
CA SER A 578 -16.77 7.22 50.19
C SER A 578 -16.91 8.74 50.06
N LEU A 579 -16.81 9.27 48.84
CA LEU A 579 -17.13 10.68 48.57
C LEU A 579 -18.62 10.99 48.79
N ASP A 580 -19.50 9.99 48.72
CA ASP A 580 -20.95 10.16 48.91
C ASP A 580 -21.36 10.26 50.39
N THR A 581 -20.64 9.58 51.27
CA THR A 581 -20.91 9.60 52.72
C THR A 581 -20.32 10.83 53.40
N GLY A 582 -19.38 11.52 52.74
CA GLY A 582 -18.58 12.60 53.33
C GLY A 582 -17.47 12.09 54.27
N GLU A 583 -17.39 10.76 54.47
CA GLU A 583 -16.29 10.08 55.15
C GLU A 583 -15.31 9.61 54.09
N VAL A 584 -14.33 10.46 53.79
CA VAL A 584 -13.32 10.18 52.78
C VAL A 584 -12.46 8.98 53.22
N ASP A 585 -12.66 7.84 52.58
CA ASP A 585 -11.81 6.67 52.75
C ASP A 585 -10.48 6.89 52.01
N GLU A 586 -9.45 7.24 52.79
CA GLU A 586 -8.12 7.57 52.30
C GLU A 586 -7.51 6.43 51.48
N ASP A 587 -7.74 5.16 51.88
CA ASP A 587 -7.20 3.99 51.18
C ASP A 587 -7.91 3.78 49.83
N SER A 588 -9.23 3.96 49.78
CA SER A 588 -9.97 3.86 48.51
C SER A 588 -9.54 4.93 47.50
N LEU A 589 -9.38 6.18 47.96
CA LEU A 589 -8.94 7.28 47.09
C LEU A 589 -7.48 7.15 46.68
N ARG A 590 -6.61 6.69 47.58
CA ARG A 590 -5.22 6.36 47.26
C ARG A 590 -5.15 5.28 46.21
N GLY A 591 -5.84 4.15 46.41
CA GLY A 591 -5.88 3.06 45.43
C GLY A 591 -6.45 3.52 44.08
N THR A 592 -7.46 4.40 44.09
CA THR A 592 -7.97 5.03 42.86
C THR A 592 -6.91 5.89 42.18
N LEU A 593 -6.17 6.70 42.93
CA LEU A 593 -5.10 7.54 42.38
C LEU A 593 -3.93 6.70 41.86
N GLU A 594 -3.57 5.62 42.56
CA GLU A 594 -2.59 4.64 42.10
C GLU A 594 -3.07 3.98 40.82
N ILE A 595 -4.34 3.58 40.69
CA ILE A 595 -4.90 3.06 39.43
C ILE A 595 -4.85 4.12 38.34
N LEU A 596 -5.26 5.36 38.60
CA LEU A 596 -5.27 6.43 37.60
C LEU A 596 -3.86 6.80 37.14
N THR A 597 -2.90 6.80 38.07
CA THR A 597 -1.49 7.10 37.82
C THR A 597 -0.80 5.93 37.15
N ALA A 598 -0.94 4.71 37.67
CA ALA A 598 -0.46 3.50 37.02
C ALA A 598 -1.11 3.34 35.64
N SER A 599 -2.38 3.70 35.45
CA SER A 599 -3.04 3.75 34.15
C SER A 599 -2.70 5.00 33.34
N ALA A 600 -1.89 5.93 33.83
CA ALA A 600 -1.30 7.00 33.03
C ALA A 600 0.16 6.71 32.70
N GLU A 601 0.87 6.03 33.61
CA GLU A 601 2.28 5.66 33.56
C GLU A 601 2.53 4.32 32.87
N SER A 602 1.64 3.33 33.01
CA SER A 602 1.71 2.03 32.31
C SER A 602 1.58 2.17 30.80
N PHE A 603 0.91 3.23 30.33
CA PHE A 603 0.92 3.57 28.91
C PHE A 603 2.18 4.34 28.49
N GLY A 604 3.05 4.72 29.44
CA GLY A 604 4.28 5.44 29.21
C GLY A 604 4.09 6.68 28.34
N ASN A 605 5.03 6.88 27.41
CA ASN A 605 4.74 7.70 26.24
C ASN A 605 3.68 6.93 25.42
N PRO A 606 2.45 7.42 25.21
CA PRO A 606 1.42 6.66 24.48
C PRO A 606 1.77 6.44 23.00
N PHE A 607 2.89 7.02 22.53
CA PHE A 607 3.52 6.79 21.23
C PHE A 607 4.72 5.82 21.28
N SER A 608 5.23 5.46 22.47
CA SER A 608 5.98 4.22 22.69
C SER A 608 5.00 3.05 22.66
N LEU A 609 4.31 2.91 21.53
CA LEU A 609 3.46 1.78 21.22
C LEU A 609 4.24 0.51 21.54
N TYR A 610 3.73 -0.28 22.49
CA TYR A 610 4.16 -1.62 22.90
C TYR A 610 4.94 -2.32 21.76
N LEU A 611 6.24 -2.02 21.66
CA LEU A 611 7.24 -2.93 21.12
C LEU A 611 7.61 -3.93 22.23
N ASP A 612 6.82 -4.00 23.30
CA ASP A 612 6.96 -4.71 24.58
C ASP A 612 7.09 -6.23 24.48
N GLY A 613 7.28 -6.78 23.28
CA GLY A 613 7.95 -8.07 23.13
C GLY A 613 9.49 -7.99 23.19
N TYR A 614 10.05 -6.78 23.11
CA TYR A 614 11.41 -6.60 22.65
C TYR A 614 12.03 -5.28 23.11
N ALA A 615 11.93 -4.88 24.37
CA ALA A 615 12.97 -4.04 24.96
C ALA A 615 13.83 -4.98 25.81
N ALA A 616 15.00 -5.38 25.33
CA ALA A 616 15.84 -6.41 25.94
C ALA A 616 16.19 -6.12 27.43
N ASN A 617 16.01 -4.87 27.88
CA ASN A 617 16.37 -4.40 29.21
C ASN A 617 15.25 -3.66 29.97
N GLY A 618 14.00 -3.69 29.50
CA GLY A 618 12.88 -3.03 30.19
C GLY A 618 12.90 -1.49 30.19
N THR A 619 13.76 -0.84 29.42
CA THR A 619 13.68 0.61 29.20
C THR A 619 12.74 0.91 28.03
N PRO A 620 11.70 1.73 28.23
CA PRO A 620 10.79 2.13 27.16
C PRO A 620 11.56 2.76 26.00
N PHE A 621 11.46 2.17 24.82
CA PHE A 621 12.03 2.75 23.60
C PHE A 621 11.10 3.86 23.10
N ASP A 622 11.57 5.10 23.15
CA ASP A 622 10.88 6.25 22.54
C ASP A 622 11.48 6.56 21.16
N PRO A 623 10.84 6.14 20.05
CA PRO A 623 11.35 6.40 18.70
C PRO A 623 11.42 7.89 18.36
N PHE A 624 10.76 8.75 19.12
CA PHE A 624 10.65 10.17 18.83
C PHE A 624 11.57 11.05 19.69
N LYS A 625 12.44 10.43 20.50
CA LYS A 625 13.43 11.13 21.31
C LYS A 625 14.31 12.05 20.46
N SER A 626 14.66 11.60 19.27
CA SER A 626 15.32 12.39 18.24
C SER A 626 14.51 12.41 16.95
N THR A 627 14.65 13.50 16.20
CA THR A 627 13.89 13.73 14.97
C THR A 627 14.81 14.23 13.88
N ARG A 628 14.59 13.76 12.65
CA ARG A 628 15.21 14.31 11.45
C ARG A 628 14.15 15.00 10.59
N THR A 629 14.62 15.73 9.59
CA THR A 629 13.75 16.45 8.67
C THR A 629 14.02 15.97 7.25
N ALA A 630 12.97 15.71 6.47
CA ALA A 630 13.08 15.28 5.08
C ALA A 630 11.95 15.89 4.22
N ARG A 631 12.14 15.94 2.90
CA ARG A 631 11.07 16.20 1.94
C ARG A 631 10.31 14.91 1.66
N ARG A 632 8.98 14.97 1.75
CA ARG A 632 8.08 13.86 1.43
C ARG A 632 6.88 14.40 0.66
N GLY A 633 6.54 13.80 -0.49
CA GLY A 633 5.35 14.22 -1.23
C GLY A 633 5.37 15.65 -1.74
N GLY A 634 6.53 16.23 -1.99
CA GLY A 634 6.68 17.65 -2.30
C GLY A 634 6.56 18.58 -1.09
N LYS A 635 6.14 18.09 0.09
CA LYS A 635 6.14 18.87 1.34
C LYS A 635 7.57 18.94 1.87
N PRO A 636 8.18 20.15 1.94
CA PRO A 636 9.47 20.32 2.56
C PRO A 636 9.33 20.18 4.08
N ASN A 637 10.43 19.84 4.74
CA ASN A 637 10.54 19.87 6.19
C ASN A 637 9.59 18.96 6.98
N VAL A 638 9.23 17.80 6.43
CA VAL A 638 8.50 16.78 7.19
C VAL A 638 9.40 16.26 8.29
N LYS A 639 8.99 16.44 9.54
CA LYS A 639 9.68 15.88 10.70
C LYS A 639 9.37 14.39 10.79
N LEU A 640 10.43 13.59 10.79
CA LEU A 640 10.42 12.16 11.00
C LEU A 640 11.18 11.87 12.30
N THR A 641 10.98 10.70 12.88
CA THR A 641 11.92 10.14 13.86
C THR A 641 13.33 10.10 13.26
N GLU A 642 14.35 10.01 14.10
CA GLU A 642 15.67 9.62 13.62
C GLU A 642 15.69 8.11 13.39
N PHE A 643 16.22 7.65 12.25
CA PHE A 643 16.23 6.25 11.85
C PHE A 643 16.49 5.32 13.02
N PHE A 644 15.49 4.50 13.37
CA PHE A 644 15.59 3.56 14.46
C PHE A 644 15.53 2.13 13.98
N ARG A 645 15.87 1.19 14.86
CA ARG A 645 15.84 -0.24 14.57
C ARG A 645 14.89 -0.92 15.53
N ILE A 646 14.11 -1.84 15.00
CA ILE A 646 13.27 -2.72 15.81
C ILE A 646 14.16 -3.83 16.36
N GLU A 647 13.99 -4.14 17.64
CA GLU A 647 14.77 -5.16 18.33
C GLU A 647 14.57 -6.57 17.77
N ASP A 648 13.44 -6.89 17.11
CA ASP A 648 13.22 -8.17 16.41
C ASP A 648 14.37 -8.55 15.48
N CYS A 649 14.90 -7.58 14.73
CA CYS A 649 16.05 -7.83 13.89
C CYS A 649 17.30 -8.07 14.73
N VAL A 650 17.55 -7.24 15.74
CA VAL A 650 18.71 -7.41 16.65
C VAL A 650 18.67 -8.79 17.31
N MET A 651 17.48 -9.28 17.67
CA MET A 651 17.27 -10.59 18.29
C MET A 651 17.73 -11.75 17.42
N ALA A 652 17.46 -11.71 16.11
CA ALA A 652 17.94 -12.73 15.16
C ALA A 652 19.48 -12.78 15.06
N PHE A 653 20.16 -11.75 15.55
CA PHE A 653 21.62 -11.61 15.57
C PHE A 653 22.20 -11.60 16.99
N THR A 654 21.42 -11.97 18.00
CA THR A 654 21.96 -12.21 19.36
C THR A 654 23.01 -13.32 19.33
N GLN A 655 23.95 -13.28 20.28
CA GLN A 655 25.03 -14.26 20.37
C GLN A 655 24.51 -15.71 20.36
N LYS A 656 23.33 -15.95 20.93
CA LYS A 656 22.66 -17.25 20.95
C LYS A 656 22.37 -17.79 19.54
N PHE A 657 21.80 -16.99 18.64
CA PHE A 657 21.55 -17.39 17.25
C PHE A 657 22.83 -17.36 16.41
N VAL A 658 23.75 -16.43 16.69
CA VAL A 658 25.10 -16.43 16.09
C VAL A 658 25.79 -17.77 16.36
N ASP A 659 25.74 -18.25 17.59
CA ASP A 659 26.29 -19.53 18.00
C ASP A 659 25.52 -20.70 17.39
N ALA A 660 24.20 -20.58 17.29
CA ALA A 660 23.37 -21.59 16.63
C ALA A 660 23.75 -21.77 15.16
N PHE A 661 24.14 -20.72 14.43
CA PHE A 661 24.62 -20.84 13.04
C PHE A 661 26.14 -21.01 12.91
N ARG A 662 26.89 -21.01 14.02
CA ARG A 662 28.35 -21.16 13.99
C ARG A 662 28.75 -22.50 13.36
N GLY A 663 29.67 -22.46 12.41
CA GLY A 663 30.15 -23.63 11.68
C GLY A 663 29.21 -24.15 10.58
N VAL A 664 28.06 -23.50 10.36
CA VAL A 664 27.19 -23.80 9.21
C VAL A 664 27.74 -23.09 7.98
N GLU A 665 28.45 -23.81 7.14
CA GLU A 665 28.87 -23.32 5.82
C GLU A 665 27.75 -23.52 4.81
N ASN A 666 27.15 -22.42 4.34
CA ASN A 666 26.09 -22.46 3.33
C ASN A 666 26.67 -22.92 1.97
N PRO A 667 26.30 -24.10 1.43
CA PRO A 667 26.83 -24.61 0.16
C PRO A 667 26.24 -23.88 -1.04
N PHE A 668 25.10 -23.21 -0.87
CA PHE A 668 24.39 -22.57 -1.97
C PHE A 668 25.13 -21.33 -2.44
N THR A 669 25.38 -21.24 -3.75
CA THR A 669 26.02 -20.08 -4.39
C THR A 669 25.11 -19.42 -5.41
N ASN A 670 24.12 -20.14 -5.94
CA ASN A 670 23.14 -19.64 -6.88
C ASN A 670 21.72 -19.93 -6.34
N ILE A 671 21.01 -18.87 -6.00
CA ILE A 671 19.70 -18.90 -5.36
C ILE A 671 18.69 -18.22 -6.29
N VAL A 672 17.54 -18.87 -6.44
CA VAL A 672 16.40 -18.35 -7.21
C VAL A 672 15.22 -18.21 -6.27
N PHE A 673 14.70 -17.00 -6.11
CA PHE A 673 13.40 -16.78 -5.48
C PHE A 673 12.31 -16.89 -6.54
N VAL A 674 11.32 -17.75 -6.34
CA VAL A 674 10.12 -17.78 -7.19
C VAL A 674 8.94 -17.15 -6.47
N SER A 675 8.27 -16.20 -7.12
CA SER A 675 7.20 -15.39 -6.51
C SER A 675 6.08 -15.09 -7.51
N ASP A 676 4.84 -15.07 -7.03
CA ASP A 676 3.67 -14.53 -7.76
C ASP A 676 3.51 -13.01 -7.54
N GLY A 677 4.47 -12.39 -6.84
CA GLY A 677 4.43 -11.00 -6.39
C GLY A 677 3.51 -10.76 -5.18
N GLY A 678 2.79 -11.78 -4.71
CA GLY A 678 1.95 -11.76 -3.50
C GLY A 678 2.72 -11.97 -2.20
N CYS A 679 4.01 -11.64 -2.20
CA CYS A 679 4.93 -11.84 -1.08
C CYS A 679 4.66 -10.82 0.06
N GLY A 680 4.11 -11.35 1.15
CA GLY A 680 3.90 -10.87 2.52
C GLY A 680 4.91 -9.89 3.09
N SER A 681 4.55 -9.10 4.11
CA SER A 681 5.49 -8.22 4.85
C SER A 681 6.79 -8.94 5.27
N SER A 682 6.67 -10.10 5.91
CA SER A 682 7.83 -10.89 6.36
C SER A 682 8.52 -11.65 5.22
N CYS A 683 7.76 -12.11 4.23
CA CYS A 683 8.31 -12.71 3.01
C CYS A 683 9.18 -11.70 2.25
N ASP A 684 8.68 -10.48 2.12
CA ASP A 684 9.35 -9.36 1.48
C ASP A 684 10.60 -8.99 2.27
N THR A 685 10.45 -8.80 3.58
CA THR A 685 11.57 -8.50 4.48
C THR A 685 12.70 -9.51 4.29
N PHE A 686 12.41 -10.81 4.27
CA PHE A 686 13.43 -11.83 4.03
C PHE A 686 14.00 -11.76 2.60
N SER A 687 13.14 -11.96 1.60
CA SER A 687 13.60 -12.19 0.23
C SER A 687 14.27 -10.95 -0.35
N ARG A 688 13.72 -9.77 -0.08
CA ARG A 688 14.25 -8.49 -0.55
C ARG A 688 15.54 -8.15 0.14
N THR A 689 15.61 -8.25 1.47
CA THR A 689 16.85 -7.95 2.21
C THR A 689 17.98 -8.87 1.73
N ALA A 690 17.71 -10.18 1.57
CA ALA A 690 18.69 -11.12 1.02
C ALA A 690 19.13 -10.75 -0.41
N TYR A 691 18.16 -10.52 -1.30
CA TYR A 691 18.43 -10.10 -2.68
C TYR A 691 19.29 -8.83 -2.76
N MET A 692 18.95 -7.82 -1.97
CA MET A 692 19.63 -6.53 -1.95
C MET A 692 21.06 -6.64 -1.42
N ILE A 693 21.29 -7.45 -0.38
CA ILE A 693 22.65 -7.75 0.11
C ILE A 693 23.47 -8.43 -0.98
N ALA A 694 22.91 -9.43 -1.68
CA ALA A 694 23.58 -10.12 -2.77
C ALA A 694 23.99 -9.14 -3.88
N LYS A 695 23.04 -8.32 -4.38
CA LYS A 695 23.32 -7.38 -5.47
C LYS A 695 24.32 -6.31 -5.04
N LYS A 696 24.24 -5.77 -3.81
CA LYS A 696 25.23 -4.82 -3.27
C LYS A 696 26.64 -5.42 -3.24
N GLN A 697 26.79 -6.64 -2.73
CA GLN A 697 28.08 -7.34 -2.71
C GLN A 697 28.61 -7.66 -4.12
N GLN A 698 27.72 -7.97 -5.08
CA GLN A 698 28.10 -8.19 -6.49
C GLN A 698 28.64 -6.91 -7.13
N HIS A 699 28.01 -5.76 -6.88
CA HIS A 699 28.50 -4.47 -7.35
C HIS A 699 29.91 -4.14 -6.83
N HIS A 700 30.26 -4.62 -5.64
CA HIS A 700 31.61 -4.48 -5.07
C HIS A 700 32.56 -5.62 -5.44
N GLY A 701 32.19 -6.51 -6.37
CA GLY A 701 33.02 -7.62 -6.84
C GLY A 701 33.27 -8.74 -5.81
N GLY A 702 32.49 -8.77 -4.72
CA GLY A 702 32.78 -9.61 -3.55
C GLY A 702 31.75 -10.70 -3.23
N SER A 703 30.59 -10.76 -3.90
CA SER A 703 29.58 -11.76 -3.51
C SER A 703 29.86 -13.13 -4.09
N ARG A 704 29.98 -14.13 -3.20
CA ARG A 704 29.86 -15.54 -3.55
C ARG A 704 28.41 -15.95 -3.84
N LEU A 705 27.43 -15.20 -3.32
CA LEU A 705 26.01 -15.50 -3.43
C LEU A 705 25.36 -14.75 -4.59
N GLN A 706 24.69 -15.49 -5.46
CA GLN A 706 23.91 -14.95 -6.55
C GLN A 706 22.45 -15.20 -6.26
N ILE A 707 21.66 -14.13 -6.19
CA ILE A 707 20.23 -14.21 -5.93
C ILE A 707 19.50 -13.53 -7.07
N ASN A 708 18.51 -14.22 -7.62
CA ASN A 708 17.65 -13.72 -8.69
C ASN A 708 16.18 -14.00 -8.38
N TYR A 709 15.30 -13.11 -8.82
CA TYR A 709 13.87 -13.29 -8.80
C TYR A 709 13.36 -13.87 -10.12
N VAL A 710 12.60 -14.95 -9.99
CA VAL A 710 11.71 -15.47 -11.01
C VAL A 710 10.28 -15.14 -10.62
N THR A 711 9.54 -14.47 -11.49
CA THR A 711 8.11 -14.23 -11.28
C THR A 711 7.28 -14.84 -12.38
N PHE A 712 6.00 -15.09 -12.10
CA PHE A 712 5.10 -15.73 -13.06
C PHE A 712 3.71 -15.08 -13.10
N GLY A 713 2.94 -15.40 -14.15
CA GLY A 713 1.57 -14.90 -14.34
C GLY A 713 1.53 -13.42 -14.74
N GLY A 714 0.89 -12.59 -13.95
CA GLY A 714 0.80 -11.13 -14.16
C GLY A 714 -0.22 -10.75 -15.22
N LEU A 715 0.17 -10.01 -16.26
CA LEU A 715 -0.71 -9.72 -17.39
C LEU A 715 -0.48 -10.65 -18.58
N GLY A 716 0.40 -11.66 -18.45
CA GLY A 716 0.92 -12.36 -19.62
C GLY A 716 1.80 -11.44 -20.48
N GLY A 717 2.09 -11.89 -21.71
CA GLY A 717 2.75 -11.07 -22.72
C GLY A 717 4.27 -11.14 -22.69
N SER A 718 4.92 -10.07 -23.16
CA SER A 718 6.37 -10.03 -23.34
C SER A 718 7.12 -9.92 -22.01
N PHE A 719 8.40 -10.31 -22.02
CA PHE A 719 9.29 -10.10 -20.88
C PHE A 719 9.35 -8.62 -20.45
N ASP A 720 9.39 -7.69 -21.42
CA ASP A 720 9.40 -6.25 -21.16
C ASP A 720 8.11 -5.77 -20.46
N ASP A 721 6.96 -6.34 -20.83
CA ASP A 721 5.70 -6.03 -20.17
C ASP A 721 5.68 -6.56 -18.73
N ALA A 722 6.16 -7.80 -18.52
CA ALA A 722 6.29 -8.37 -17.19
C ALA A 722 7.26 -7.57 -16.32
N GLN A 723 8.42 -7.15 -16.85
CA GLN A 723 9.36 -6.29 -16.14
C GLN A 723 8.78 -4.92 -15.77
N ARG A 724 7.70 -4.46 -16.41
CA ARG A 724 7.03 -3.20 -16.06
C ARG A 724 5.81 -3.40 -15.17
N THR A 725 5.28 -4.62 -15.09
CA THR A 725 3.97 -4.84 -14.48
C THR A 725 3.99 -5.86 -13.37
N LEU A 726 5.04 -6.69 -13.26
CA LEU A 726 5.18 -7.73 -12.27
C LEU A 726 6.39 -7.42 -11.38
N SER A 727 6.10 -7.01 -10.16
CA SER A 727 7.13 -6.84 -9.13
C SER A 727 7.30 -8.16 -8.40
N ALA A 728 8.55 -8.54 -8.11
CA ALA A 728 8.86 -9.75 -7.36
C ALA A 728 8.22 -9.75 -5.97
N THR A 729 8.01 -8.56 -5.43
CA THR A 729 7.38 -8.32 -4.15
C THR A 729 6.49 -7.09 -4.27
N SER A 730 5.24 -7.20 -3.84
CA SER A 730 4.26 -6.09 -3.94
C SER A 730 3.61 -5.72 -2.64
N PHE A 731 4.02 -6.37 -1.55
CA PHE A 731 3.55 -6.11 -0.20
C PHE A 731 4.71 -5.99 0.82
N PRO A 732 5.71 -5.13 0.56
CA PRO A 732 6.68 -4.74 1.58
C PRO A 732 5.99 -4.11 2.79
N GLY A 733 6.25 -4.65 3.98
CA GLY A 733 5.61 -4.19 5.21
C GLY A 733 6.47 -3.23 6.00
N GLY A 734 5.89 -2.08 6.33
CA GLY A 734 6.14 -1.42 7.60
C GLY A 734 5.49 -2.21 8.74
N ASN A 735 5.77 -1.86 9.99
CA ASN A 735 5.07 -2.50 11.11
C ASN A 735 3.57 -2.22 11.02
N LEU A 736 2.80 -3.28 10.94
CA LEU A 736 1.36 -3.19 10.82
C LEU A 736 0.70 -2.94 12.16
N MET A 737 -0.13 -1.91 12.22
CA MET A 737 -1.01 -1.70 13.35
C MET A 737 -2.33 -2.42 13.09
N MET A 738 -2.54 -3.56 13.74
CA MET A 738 -3.71 -4.43 13.53
C MET A 738 -4.92 -4.02 14.39
N ALA A 739 -4.67 -3.39 15.55
CA ALA A 739 -5.69 -3.05 16.53
C ALA A 739 -5.57 -1.59 16.95
N ALA A 740 -5.55 -0.67 15.98
CA ALA A 740 -5.34 0.76 16.20
C ALA A 740 -6.24 1.38 17.28
N MET A 741 -7.47 0.90 17.44
CA MET A 741 -8.36 1.36 18.50
C MET A 741 -7.82 0.98 19.89
N ALA A 742 -7.56 -0.32 20.11
CA ALA A 742 -7.08 -0.82 21.40
C ALA A 742 -5.62 -0.47 21.69
N GLN A 743 -4.75 -0.47 20.68
CA GLN A 743 -3.30 -0.31 20.84
C GLN A 743 -2.83 1.14 20.76
N LEU A 744 -3.64 2.08 20.27
CA LEU A 744 -3.22 3.47 20.08
C LEU A 744 -4.26 4.47 20.59
N TYR A 745 -5.51 4.40 20.12
CA TYR A 745 -6.56 5.33 20.58
C TYR A 745 -6.80 5.22 22.07
N ASN A 746 -7.08 4.01 22.55
CA ASN A 746 -7.40 3.77 23.95
C ASN A 746 -6.25 4.27 24.84
N PRO A 747 -4.97 3.90 24.62
CA PRO A 747 -3.84 4.47 25.36
C PRO A 747 -3.77 6.01 25.33
N ILE A 748 -3.92 6.64 24.17
CA ILE A 748 -3.85 8.11 24.05
C ILE A 748 -5.01 8.78 24.79
N TYR A 749 -6.23 8.28 24.62
CA TYR A 749 -7.41 8.81 25.27
C TYR A 749 -7.35 8.59 26.78
N SER A 750 -6.90 7.43 27.23
CA SER A 750 -6.66 7.11 28.64
C SER A 750 -5.60 8.04 29.22
N ALA A 751 -4.43 8.17 28.59
CA ALA A 751 -3.38 9.07 29.04
C ALA A 751 -3.87 10.53 29.14
N ALA A 752 -4.61 11.01 28.12
CA ALA A 752 -5.19 12.36 28.14
C ALA A 752 -6.24 12.53 29.23
N ALA A 753 -7.17 11.58 29.38
CA ALA A 753 -8.30 11.68 30.30
C ALA A 753 -7.87 11.42 31.75
N LEU A 754 -7.23 10.29 32.02
CA LEU A 754 -6.78 9.88 33.34
C LEU A 754 -5.66 10.79 33.85
N GLY A 755 -4.71 11.17 32.99
CA GLY A 755 -3.71 12.18 33.34
C GLY A 755 -4.33 13.52 33.70
N TYR A 756 -5.38 13.96 32.99
CA TYR A 756 -6.05 15.23 33.29
C TYR A 756 -6.72 15.16 34.67
N LEU A 757 -7.30 14.00 35.02
CA LEU A 757 -7.86 13.79 36.35
C LEU A 757 -6.81 13.80 37.44
N ALA A 758 -5.74 13.04 37.25
CA ALA A 758 -4.66 12.94 38.22
C ALA A 758 -4.06 14.33 38.47
N ALA A 759 -3.86 15.12 37.42
CA ALA A 759 -3.41 16.50 37.52
C ALA A 759 -4.41 17.43 38.24
N GLU A 760 -5.72 17.31 37.96
CA GLU A 760 -6.75 18.09 38.67
C GLU A 760 -6.83 17.70 40.16
N TRP A 761 -6.74 16.41 40.45
CA TRP A 761 -6.76 15.87 41.81
C TRP A 761 -5.57 16.38 42.62
N ALA A 762 -4.37 16.25 42.06
CA ALA A 762 -3.11 16.70 42.64
C ALA A 762 -2.96 18.24 42.72
N GLY A 763 -3.91 19.00 42.15
CA GLY A 763 -3.83 20.47 42.10
C GLY A 763 -2.74 20.99 41.14
N LEU A 764 -2.30 20.16 40.19
CA LEU A 764 -1.26 20.45 39.21
C LEU A 764 -1.83 21.25 38.02
N GLY A 765 -2.21 22.50 38.30
CA GLY A 765 -2.81 23.41 37.32
C GLY A 765 -2.06 23.55 35.99
N PRO A 766 -0.71 23.65 35.96
CA PRO A 766 0.06 23.68 34.71
C PRO A 766 -0.09 22.40 33.87
N MET A 767 0.09 21.23 34.47
CA MET A 767 -0.04 19.94 33.79
C MET A 767 -1.47 19.73 33.26
N LYS A 768 -2.47 20.12 34.03
CA LYS A 768 -3.88 20.10 33.59
C LYS A 768 -4.10 20.89 32.30
N LYS A 769 -3.52 22.10 32.19
CA LYS A 769 -3.61 22.93 30.98
C LYS A 769 -2.89 22.28 29.80
N GLN A 770 -1.73 21.68 30.03
CA GLN A 770 -0.98 20.95 29.00
C GLN A 770 -1.80 19.75 28.47
N LEU A 771 -2.40 18.96 29.35
CA LEU A 771 -3.25 17.82 28.97
C LEU A 771 -4.55 18.25 28.28
N ALA A 772 -5.15 19.36 28.70
CA ALA A 772 -6.28 19.96 27.99
C ALA A 772 -5.89 20.39 26.57
N HIS A 773 -4.69 20.98 26.41
CA HIS A 773 -4.16 21.33 25.10
C HIS A 773 -3.88 20.08 24.26
N PHE A 774 -3.19 19.08 24.81
CA PHE A 774 -2.94 17.79 24.17
C PHE A 774 -4.23 17.14 23.65
N ARG A 775 -5.29 17.12 24.46
CA ARG A 775 -6.60 16.60 24.08
C ARG A 775 -7.18 17.24 22.82
N THR A 776 -6.87 18.51 22.53
CA THR A 776 -7.35 19.18 21.31
C THR A 776 -6.76 18.61 20.02
N PHE A 777 -5.63 17.89 20.11
CA PHE A 777 -5.01 17.20 18.98
C PHE A 777 -5.43 15.74 18.84
N VAL A 778 -6.06 15.16 19.87
CA VAL A 778 -6.48 13.75 19.86
C VAL A 778 -7.61 13.60 18.84
N PRO A 779 -7.44 12.79 17.77
CA PRO A 779 -8.49 12.61 16.78
C PRO A 779 -9.77 12.08 17.41
N GLN A 780 -10.93 12.56 16.96
CA GLN A 780 -12.21 12.10 17.49
C GLN A 780 -12.48 10.63 17.16
N TYR A 781 -13.28 9.95 17.97
CA TYR A 781 -13.75 8.62 17.61
C TYR A 781 -14.69 8.67 16.40
N PRO A 782 -14.39 7.93 15.31
CA PRO A 782 -15.26 7.87 14.15
C PRO A 782 -16.57 7.13 14.46
N TYR A 783 -17.71 7.82 14.37
CA TYR A 783 -19.03 7.28 14.76
C TYR A 783 -19.41 5.96 14.07
N TYR A 784 -19.05 5.81 12.79
CA TYR A 784 -19.41 4.63 11.99
C TYR A 784 -18.43 3.45 12.09
N TRP A 785 -17.30 3.62 12.77
CA TRP A 785 -16.22 2.62 12.84
C TRP A 785 -16.16 1.98 14.21
N ASN A 786 -16.22 0.65 14.24
CA ASN A 786 -16.02 -0.11 15.47
C ASN A 786 -14.53 -0.43 15.68
N ASN A 787 -13.80 -0.63 14.58
CA ASN A 787 -12.35 -0.70 14.51
C ASN A 787 -11.86 0.31 13.49
N LEU A 788 -10.61 0.73 13.52
CA LEU A 788 -10.04 1.51 12.41
C LEU A 788 -9.42 0.57 11.38
N PRO A 789 -9.31 1.00 10.10
CA PRO A 789 -8.57 0.22 9.14
C PRO A 789 -7.13 0.03 9.60
N GLN A 790 -6.55 -1.12 9.26
CA GLN A 790 -5.14 -1.38 9.47
C GLN A 790 -4.30 -0.38 8.69
N TYR A 791 -3.06 -0.14 9.14
CA TYR A 791 -2.14 0.75 8.43
C TYR A 791 -0.69 0.48 8.83
N PRO A 792 0.26 0.83 7.97
CA PRO A 792 1.67 0.89 8.30
C PRO A 792 1.95 2.11 9.18
N GLN A 793 2.40 1.85 10.41
CA GLN A 793 2.73 2.91 11.37
C GLN A 793 4.14 3.51 11.16
N SER A 794 4.98 2.80 10.42
CA SER A 794 6.37 3.16 10.17
C SER A 794 6.77 2.90 8.73
N GLU A 795 7.65 3.74 8.22
CA GLU A 795 8.32 3.58 6.93
C GLU A 795 9.54 2.64 7.10
N MET A 796 9.67 1.60 6.27
CA MET A 796 10.81 0.67 6.33
C MET A 796 11.86 1.00 5.26
N TYR A 797 13.12 1.16 5.68
CA TYR A 797 14.25 1.51 4.82
C TYR A 797 15.25 0.37 4.74
N GLN A 798 15.58 -0.02 3.51
CA GLN A 798 16.57 -1.05 3.25
C GLN A 798 17.97 -0.44 3.29
N ASN A 799 18.81 -0.87 4.23
CA ASN A 799 20.19 -0.33 4.38
C ASN A 799 21.03 -0.46 3.10
N ALA A 800 20.68 -1.41 2.22
CA ALA A 800 21.34 -1.60 0.95
C ALA A 800 21.07 -0.47 -0.07
N LEU A 801 19.94 0.25 0.04
CA LEU A 801 19.55 1.35 -0.84
C LEU A 801 20.18 2.70 -0.43
N GLY A 802 20.73 2.79 0.78
CA GLY A 802 21.36 3.98 1.34
C GLY A 802 20.43 4.84 2.20
N ASP A 803 21.01 5.73 3.01
CA ASP A 803 20.32 6.49 4.07
C ASP A 803 19.32 7.55 3.53
N TYR A 804 19.38 7.84 2.24
CA TYR A 804 18.50 8.80 1.55
C TYR A 804 17.53 8.14 0.57
N ALA A 805 17.44 6.80 0.60
CA ALA A 805 16.46 6.09 -0.19
C ALA A 805 15.04 6.43 0.28
N LEU A 806 14.06 6.20 -0.59
CA LEU A 806 12.68 6.09 -0.17
C LEU A 806 12.45 4.83 0.68
N PRO A 807 11.31 4.73 1.38
CA PRO A 807 10.89 3.47 1.95
C PRO A 807 10.78 2.41 0.85
N ALA A 808 11.12 1.16 1.20
CA ALA A 808 11.21 0.07 0.25
C ALA A 808 9.87 -0.16 -0.49
N GLU A 809 8.76 0.23 0.13
CA GLU A 809 7.39 0.16 -0.37
C GLU A 809 7.14 0.94 -1.66
N PHE A 810 7.99 1.91 -1.97
CA PHE A 810 7.82 2.77 -3.15
C PHE A 810 8.74 2.39 -4.30
N TYR A 811 9.65 1.42 -4.11
CA TYR A 811 10.46 0.89 -5.20
C TYR A 811 9.78 -0.28 -5.88
N PHE A 812 9.83 -0.26 -7.20
CA PHE A 812 9.46 -1.40 -8.02
C PHE A 812 10.67 -2.29 -8.23
N PHE A 813 10.59 -3.52 -7.73
CA PHE A 813 11.66 -4.50 -7.84
C PHE A 813 11.38 -5.37 -9.05
N PRO A 814 12.10 -5.15 -10.17
CA PRO A 814 11.84 -5.86 -11.40
C PRO A 814 12.17 -7.34 -11.23
N THR A 815 11.47 -8.16 -11.99
CA THR A 815 11.81 -9.57 -12.11
C THR A 815 13.09 -9.75 -12.92
N ASP A 816 14.02 -10.59 -12.44
CA ASP A 816 15.23 -10.94 -13.21
C ASP A 816 14.87 -11.91 -14.35
N MET A 817 13.89 -12.79 -14.12
CA MET A 817 13.33 -13.72 -15.11
C MET A 817 11.81 -13.83 -14.98
N TYR A 818 11.09 -13.99 -16.09
CA TYR A 818 9.63 -14.10 -16.11
C TYR A 818 9.22 -15.46 -16.69
N LEU A 819 8.27 -16.12 -16.03
CA LEU A 819 7.60 -17.30 -16.56
C LEU A 819 6.23 -16.84 -17.10
N PRO A 820 5.98 -16.94 -18.40
CA PRO A 820 4.73 -16.48 -19.00
C PRO A 820 3.51 -17.33 -18.59
N ASP A 821 3.76 -18.53 -18.06
CA ASP A 821 2.73 -19.44 -17.62
C ASP A 821 2.07 -19.00 -16.31
N TRP A 822 0.83 -19.42 -16.16
CA TRP A 822 0.06 -19.30 -14.93
C TRP A 822 0.13 -20.60 -14.17
N TYR A 823 0.46 -20.52 -12.89
CA TYR A 823 0.51 -21.66 -11.97
C TYR A 823 -0.56 -21.44 -10.91
N ALA A 824 -1.77 -21.93 -11.15
CA ALA A 824 -2.96 -21.53 -10.38
C ALA A 824 -3.07 -22.26 -9.03
N ASP A 825 -2.60 -23.51 -8.96
CA ASP A 825 -2.70 -24.39 -7.79
C ASP A 825 -1.35 -24.60 -7.10
N VAL A 826 -0.57 -23.55 -6.93
CA VAL A 826 0.77 -23.62 -6.29
C VAL A 826 0.88 -22.72 -5.05
N VAL A 827 -0.23 -22.09 -4.68
CA VAL A 827 -0.37 -21.11 -3.61
C VAL A 827 -1.50 -21.51 -2.69
N GLY A 828 -1.44 -21.13 -1.41
CA GLY A 828 -2.43 -21.53 -0.41
C GLY A 828 -1.92 -22.62 0.52
N GLU A 829 -2.83 -23.36 1.14
CA GLU A 829 -2.50 -24.45 2.05
C GLU A 829 -2.04 -25.70 1.28
N PRO A 830 -1.19 -26.58 1.85
CA PRO A 830 -0.65 -27.73 1.13
C PRO A 830 -1.67 -28.65 0.44
N HIS A 831 -2.86 -28.80 1.02
CA HIS A 831 -3.93 -29.65 0.45
C HIS A 831 -4.63 -29.00 -0.75
N GLU A 832 -4.41 -27.71 -1.00
CA GLU A 832 -4.93 -26.97 -2.15
C GLU A 832 -3.97 -27.06 -3.35
N TRP A 833 -2.73 -27.53 -3.14
CA TRP A 833 -1.72 -27.56 -4.19
C TRP A 833 -1.94 -28.70 -5.18
N ASN A 834 -1.79 -28.38 -6.46
CA ASN A 834 -1.62 -29.37 -7.51
C ASN A 834 -0.14 -29.71 -7.61
N GLU A 835 0.23 -30.87 -7.07
CA GLU A 835 1.63 -31.30 -7.01
C GLU A 835 2.34 -31.36 -8.37
N SER A 836 1.60 -31.70 -9.43
CA SER A 836 2.17 -31.71 -10.79
C SER A 836 2.47 -30.30 -11.29
N GLU A 837 1.62 -29.32 -10.95
CA GLU A 837 1.79 -27.93 -11.34
C GLU A 837 2.88 -27.24 -10.49
N LEU A 838 2.94 -27.55 -9.20
CA LEU A 838 3.99 -27.06 -8.29
C LEU A 838 5.37 -27.56 -8.73
N ARG A 839 5.49 -28.85 -9.07
CA ARG A 839 6.73 -29.39 -9.64
C ARG A 839 7.08 -28.73 -10.97
N ARG A 840 6.11 -28.47 -11.84
CA ARG A 840 6.32 -27.75 -13.11
C ARG A 840 6.85 -26.34 -12.86
N LEU A 841 6.27 -25.59 -11.91
CA LEU A 841 6.77 -24.28 -11.50
C LEU A 841 8.24 -24.34 -11.08
N HIS A 842 8.60 -25.28 -10.22
CA HIS A 842 9.99 -25.43 -9.76
C HIS A 842 10.95 -25.74 -10.91
N MET A 843 10.56 -26.62 -11.83
CA MET A 843 11.37 -26.96 -13.00
C MET A 843 11.55 -25.79 -13.96
N ASP A 844 10.48 -25.03 -14.22
CA ASP A 844 10.54 -23.86 -15.09
C ASP A 844 11.37 -22.72 -14.46
N ALA A 845 11.20 -22.47 -13.16
CA ALA A 845 12.00 -21.51 -12.42
C ALA A 845 13.47 -21.93 -12.31
N ALA A 846 13.78 -23.22 -12.22
CA ALA A 846 15.15 -23.73 -12.20
C ALA A 846 15.93 -23.42 -13.50
N LYS A 847 15.25 -23.12 -14.62
CA LYS A 847 15.90 -22.65 -15.86
C LYS A 847 16.69 -21.36 -15.64
N ALA A 848 16.30 -20.55 -14.65
CA ALA A 848 17.03 -19.34 -14.25
C ALA A 848 18.47 -19.63 -13.80
N PHE A 849 18.76 -20.82 -13.25
CA PHE A 849 20.13 -21.18 -12.88
C PHE A 849 21.08 -21.20 -14.10
N LYS A 850 20.59 -21.54 -15.30
CA LYS A 850 21.39 -21.55 -16.54
C LYS A 850 21.62 -20.15 -17.10
N ALA A 851 20.61 -19.29 -17.10
CA ALA A 851 20.69 -17.92 -17.62
C ALA A 851 21.82 -17.12 -16.94
N VAL A 852 21.98 -17.31 -15.64
CA VAL A 852 23.03 -16.67 -14.84
C VAL A 852 24.44 -17.07 -15.30
N SER A 853 24.63 -18.34 -15.66
CA SER A 853 25.95 -18.82 -16.12
C SER A 853 26.37 -18.22 -17.46
N MET A 854 25.41 -17.82 -18.31
CA MET A 854 25.67 -17.18 -19.60
C MET A 854 26.06 -15.71 -19.45
N ILE A 855 25.44 -14.96 -18.52
CA ILE A 855 25.76 -13.54 -18.30
C ILE A 855 27.18 -13.36 -17.73
N LEU A 856 27.62 -14.30 -16.90
CA LEU A 856 28.92 -14.23 -16.20
C LEU A 856 30.08 -14.83 -16.97
N SER A 857 29.81 -15.50 -18.08
CA SER A 857 30.85 -15.97 -19.01
C SER A 857 30.99 -14.92 -20.11
N PRO A 858 31.90 -13.93 -20.01
CA PRO A 858 32.19 -13.10 -21.17
C PRO A 858 32.60 -14.05 -22.28
N SER A 859 31.80 -14.08 -23.36
CA SER A 859 32.05 -14.95 -24.50
C SER A 859 33.52 -14.84 -24.90
N ALA A 860 34.16 -15.94 -25.30
CA ALA A 860 35.54 -15.89 -25.79
C ALA A 860 35.70 -14.80 -26.87
N ALA A 861 34.64 -14.52 -27.64
CA ALA A 861 34.55 -13.40 -28.59
C ALA A 861 34.66 -12.00 -27.94
N SER A 862 34.05 -11.76 -26.79
CA SER A 862 34.13 -10.47 -26.08
C SER A 862 35.51 -10.21 -25.46
N ARG A 863 36.21 -11.25 -24.99
CA ARG A 863 37.62 -11.15 -24.56
C ARG A 863 38.56 -10.88 -25.74
N ASP A 864 38.28 -11.49 -26.90
CA ASP A 864 39.09 -11.31 -28.11
C ASP A 864 38.84 -9.95 -28.77
N LEU A 865 37.63 -9.37 -28.64
CA LEU A 865 37.31 -8.02 -29.13
C LEU A 865 37.95 -6.91 -28.26
N LEU A 866 37.90 -7.04 -26.92
CA LEU A 866 38.52 -6.09 -25.99
C LEU A 866 40.05 -6.19 -26.00
N GLY A 867 40.61 -7.38 -26.23
CA GLY A 867 42.06 -7.57 -26.40
C GLY A 867 42.62 -7.05 -27.73
N LYS A 868 41.80 -6.90 -28.77
CA LYS A 868 42.22 -6.41 -30.09
C LYS A 868 41.93 -4.93 -30.35
N GLN A 869 40.99 -4.31 -29.63
CA GLN A 869 40.66 -2.89 -29.81
C GLN A 869 41.39 -1.91 -28.88
N LEU A 870 42.07 -2.40 -27.83
CA LEU A 870 42.88 -1.55 -26.95
C LEU A 870 44.38 -1.87 -27.11
N PHE A 871 45.01 -1.11 -28.00
CA PHE A 871 46.46 -0.93 -28.23
C PHE A 871 47.22 -2.00 -29.06
N PRO A 872 47.40 -1.78 -30.38
CA PRO A 872 48.62 -2.21 -31.04
C PRO A 872 49.71 -1.14 -30.80
N GLY A 873 50.58 -1.41 -29.82
CA GLY A 873 51.91 -0.82 -29.77
C GLY A 873 52.04 0.58 -29.18
N THR A 874 52.15 0.69 -27.85
CA THR A 874 53.09 1.64 -27.24
C THR A 874 53.41 1.22 -25.81
N VAL A 875 54.66 0.84 -25.56
CA VAL A 875 55.19 0.58 -24.22
C VAL A 875 55.47 1.93 -23.57
N LEU A 876 54.54 2.41 -22.74
CA LEU A 876 54.75 3.57 -21.87
C LEU A 876 55.38 3.10 -20.55
N LYS A 877 56.63 3.51 -20.31
CA LYS A 877 57.39 3.24 -19.08
C LYS A 877 56.75 3.95 -17.88
N GLY A 878 56.60 3.20 -16.79
CA GLY A 878 55.80 3.51 -15.60
C GLY A 878 56.28 4.61 -14.64
N THR A 879 56.90 5.69 -15.12
CA THR A 879 57.38 6.78 -14.24
C THR A 879 56.52 8.04 -14.24
N HIS A 880 55.64 8.23 -15.23
CA HIS A 880 54.82 9.46 -15.32
C HIS A 880 53.43 9.35 -14.67
N PHE A 881 52.89 8.15 -14.49
CA PHE A 881 51.56 7.94 -13.90
C PHE A 881 51.55 8.18 -12.38
N ALA A 882 52.61 7.78 -11.67
CA ALA A 882 52.75 8.01 -10.23
C ALA A 882 52.85 9.51 -9.87
N TRP A 883 53.43 10.32 -10.76
CA TRP A 883 53.57 11.77 -10.56
C TRP A 883 52.24 12.51 -10.67
N LEU A 884 51.36 12.07 -11.58
CA LEU A 884 50.05 12.68 -11.78
C LEU A 884 49.07 12.35 -10.64
N VAL A 885 49.11 11.13 -10.12
CA VAL A 885 48.31 10.72 -8.95
C VAL A 885 48.78 11.45 -7.68
N GLY A 886 50.09 11.66 -7.51
CA GLY A 886 50.63 12.43 -6.38
C GLY A 886 50.16 13.89 -6.34
N LEU A 887 50.02 14.54 -7.49
CA LEU A 887 49.57 15.92 -7.60
C LEU A 887 48.09 16.11 -7.25
N VAL A 888 47.23 15.15 -7.61
CA VAL A 888 45.79 15.18 -7.30
C VAL A 888 45.53 14.95 -5.81
N VAL A 889 46.32 14.09 -5.16
CA VAL A 889 46.21 13.84 -3.72
C VAL A 889 46.67 15.05 -2.90
N LEU A 890 47.74 15.75 -3.33
CA LEU A 890 48.22 16.96 -2.66
C LEU A 890 47.26 18.15 -2.81
N ALA A 891 46.64 18.32 -3.97
CA ALA A 891 45.62 19.36 -4.18
C ALA A 891 44.36 19.13 -3.32
N SER A 892 43.97 17.87 -3.13
CA SER A 892 42.81 17.49 -2.31
C SER A 892 43.07 17.69 -0.81
N ALA A 893 44.29 17.41 -0.34
CA ALA A 893 44.68 17.64 1.04
C ALA A 893 44.78 19.14 1.38
N ALA A 894 45.25 19.97 0.43
CA ALA A 894 45.32 21.42 0.61
C ALA A 894 43.92 22.06 0.69
N LEU A 895 42.96 21.57 -0.09
CA LEU A 895 41.57 22.04 -0.05
C LEU A 895 40.87 21.67 1.27
N PHE A 896 41.15 20.47 1.78
CA PHE A 896 40.61 20.02 3.07
C PHE A 896 41.17 20.83 4.25
N LEU A 897 42.46 21.17 4.22
CA LEU A 897 43.08 22.03 5.23
C LEU A 897 42.52 23.46 5.20
N LEU A 898 42.20 23.98 4.00
CA LEU A 898 41.60 25.31 3.84
C LEU A 898 40.18 25.36 4.44
N VAL A 899 39.38 24.31 4.25
CA VAL A 899 38.01 24.19 4.79
C VAL A 899 38.02 24.08 6.32
N VAL A 900 38.95 23.31 6.89
CA VAL A 900 39.09 23.15 8.35
C VAL A 900 39.60 24.45 9.02
N LEU A 901 40.44 25.23 8.34
CA LEU A 901 40.90 26.52 8.84
C LEU A 901 39.85 27.64 8.73
N THR A 902 38.91 27.55 7.79
CA THR A 902 37.75 28.48 7.74
C THR A 902 36.66 28.16 8.76
N LEU A 903 36.54 26.91 9.22
CA LEU A 903 35.49 26.50 10.18
C LEU A 903 35.89 26.65 11.66
N THR A 904 37.13 27.02 11.96
CA THR A 904 37.64 27.18 13.34
C THR A 904 37.65 28.63 13.85
N LYS A 905 36.99 29.57 13.15
CA LYS A 905 36.95 31.01 13.52
C LYS A 905 35.57 31.60 13.82
N LEU A 906 34.56 30.77 14.09
CA LEU A 906 33.21 31.23 14.48
C LEU A 906 32.68 30.42 15.68
N SER A 907 33.15 30.76 16.89
CA SER A 907 32.44 30.38 18.12
C SER A 907 32.92 31.18 19.34
N GLU A 908 32.58 32.47 19.45
CA GLU A 908 32.57 33.15 20.75
C GLU A 908 31.43 34.17 20.82
N GLY A 909 30.58 34.04 21.85
CA GLY A 909 29.70 35.11 22.32
C GLY A 909 28.20 34.80 22.31
N LEU A 910 27.69 34.19 23.38
CA LEU A 910 26.70 34.81 24.27
C LEU A 910 26.33 33.83 25.40
N ARG A 911 26.73 34.16 26.63
CA ARG A 911 26.09 33.67 27.86
C ARG A 911 25.15 34.77 28.32
N VAL A 912 23.87 34.46 28.48
CA VAL A 912 22.93 35.30 29.24
C VAL A 912 22.39 34.44 30.38
N ASP A 913 22.63 34.93 31.58
CA ASP A 913 22.21 34.38 32.85
C ASP A 913 20.83 34.97 33.19
N PHE A 914 19.84 34.13 33.49
CA PHE A 914 18.51 34.56 33.92
C PHE A 914 18.22 34.02 35.31
N SER A 915 18.39 34.88 36.31
CA SER A 915 17.71 34.75 37.59
C SER A 915 17.24 36.12 38.04
N GLN A 916 15.92 36.36 37.96
CA GLN A 916 15.12 37.03 38.99
C GLN A 916 13.64 37.18 38.56
N PRO A 917 12.66 36.93 39.45
CA PRO A 917 11.23 37.01 39.14
C PRO A 917 10.64 38.31 39.71
N GLU A 918 10.63 39.40 38.94
CA GLU A 918 9.87 40.62 39.30
C GLU A 918 9.62 41.59 38.11
N LEU A 919 9.50 41.08 36.87
CA LEU A 919 9.49 41.92 35.65
C LEU A 919 8.19 41.90 34.83
N HIS A 920 7.13 41.22 35.29
CA HIS A 920 5.98 40.96 34.40
C HIS A 920 5.01 42.16 34.25
N GLU A 921 4.95 43.10 35.20
CA GLU A 921 4.09 44.29 35.05
C GLU A 921 4.72 45.38 34.16
N HIS A 922 6.05 45.52 34.16
CA HIS A 922 6.74 46.54 33.35
C HIS A 922 6.80 46.17 31.86
N MET A 923 7.01 44.89 31.54
CA MET A 923 7.10 44.42 30.14
C MET A 923 5.80 44.62 29.37
N VAL A 924 4.66 44.52 30.04
CA VAL A 924 3.35 44.60 29.39
C VAL A 924 2.99 46.03 29.01
N SER A 925 3.37 47.02 29.84
CA SER A 925 3.19 48.45 29.51
C SER A 925 4.13 48.88 28.38
N ASP A 926 5.36 48.36 28.36
CA ASP A 926 6.33 48.63 27.29
C ASP A 926 5.85 48.12 25.92
N GLU A 927 5.16 46.96 25.84
CA GLU A 927 4.64 46.47 24.56
C GLU A 927 3.44 47.26 24.03
N VAL A 928 2.53 47.71 24.90
CA VAL A 928 1.43 48.60 24.47
C VAL A 928 1.98 49.92 23.94
N GLN A 929 3.05 50.44 24.57
CA GLN A 929 3.70 51.68 24.16
C GLN A 929 4.46 51.53 22.84
N LYS A 930 5.16 50.40 22.61
CA LYS A 930 5.85 50.11 21.34
C LYS A 930 4.87 50.03 20.17
N VAL A 931 3.75 49.32 20.34
CA VAL A 931 2.74 49.22 19.26
C VAL A 931 2.11 50.59 18.98
N LYS A 932 1.92 51.43 20.00
CA LYS A 932 1.45 52.81 19.80
C LYS A 932 2.45 53.66 18.99
N GLU A 933 3.74 53.59 19.31
CA GLU A 933 4.78 54.31 18.54
C GLU A 933 4.86 53.80 17.10
N HIS A 934 4.69 52.49 16.90
CA HIS A 934 4.64 51.90 15.57
C HIS A 934 3.41 52.38 14.77
N GLN A 935 2.24 52.42 15.40
CA GLN A 935 1.01 52.98 14.83
C GLN A 935 1.18 54.44 14.39
N GLU A 936 1.81 55.29 15.21
CA GLU A 936 2.06 56.70 14.89
C GLU A 936 3.02 56.85 13.69
N ASN A 937 4.04 55.99 13.61
CA ASN A 937 4.94 55.94 12.46
C ASN A 937 4.23 55.49 11.18
N MET A 938 3.41 54.44 11.24
CA MET A 938 2.64 53.96 10.09
C MET A 938 1.65 55.00 9.57
N LEU A 939 1.00 55.77 10.46
CA LEU A 939 0.11 56.87 10.07
C LEU A 939 0.83 57.91 9.20
N LYS A 940 2.08 58.23 9.56
CA LYS A 940 2.91 59.15 8.79
C LYS A 940 3.26 58.58 7.41
N GLU A 941 3.60 57.30 7.34
CA GLU A 941 3.94 56.66 6.06
C GLU A 941 2.73 56.51 5.13
N VAL A 942 1.55 56.22 5.66
CA VAL A 942 0.29 56.21 4.89
C VAL A 942 -0.02 57.60 4.34
N HIS A 943 0.21 58.66 5.12
CA HIS A 943 0.06 60.04 4.63
C HIS A 943 1.06 60.40 3.53
N ASP A 944 2.32 59.99 3.65
CA ASP A 944 3.34 60.22 2.62
C ASP A 944 3.06 59.41 1.34
N LEU A 945 2.53 58.19 1.49
CA LEU A 945 2.08 57.35 0.39
C LEU A 945 0.92 58.00 -0.37
N ALA A 946 -0.11 58.45 0.35
CA ALA A 946 -1.27 59.15 -0.23
C ALA A 946 -0.88 60.47 -0.93
N ARG A 947 0.09 61.21 -0.37
CA ARG A 947 0.66 62.40 -1.01
C ARG A 947 1.38 62.04 -2.32
N THR A 948 2.16 60.96 -2.32
CA THR A 948 2.95 60.52 -3.48
C THR A 948 2.04 60.03 -4.61
N THR A 949 1.02 59.22 -4.31
CA THR A 949 0.03 58.78 -5.31
C THR A 949 -0.78 59.95 -5.88
N SER A 950 -1.16 60.94 -5.05
CA SER A 950 -1.85 62.14 -5.52
C SER A 950 -0.98 63.02 -6.45
N MET A 951 0.33 63.08 -6.21
CA MET A 951 1.27 63.77 -7.10
C MET A 951 1.40 63.05 -8.45
N LEU A 952 1.50 61.71 -8.42
CA LEU A 952 1.64 60.88 -9.62
C LEU A 952 0.37 60.89 -10.48
N ALA A 953 -0.82 60.95 -9.86
CA ALA A 953 -2.09 61.03 -10.59
C ALA A 953 -2.29 62.33 -11.39
N LYS A 954 -1.54 63.40 -11.09
CA LYS A 954 -1.69 64.73 -11.71
C LYS A 954 -0.70 65.03 -12.84
N HIS A 955 0.22 64.13 -13.16
CA HIS A 955 1.21 64.34 -14.22
C HIS A 955 0.84 63.58 -15.50
N GLU A 956 0.42 64.30 -16.55
CA GLU A 956 0.30 63.74 -17.90
C GLU A 956 1.68 63.69 -18.56
N VAL A 957 2.15 62.49 -18.91
CA VAL A 957 3.49 62.28 -19.49
C VAL A 957 3.42 62.27 -21.02
N PRO A 958 4.14 63.14 -21.75
CA PRO A 958 4.23 63.10 -23.21
C PRO A 958 4.94 61.84 -23.72
N ALA A 959 4.54 61.36 -24.91
CA ALA A 959 4.91 60.05 -25.48
C ALA A 959 6.42 59.80 -25.75
N ASN A 960 7.29 60.78 -25.56
CA ASN A 960 8.73 60.68 -25.86
C ASN A 960 9.63 60.58 -24.61
N GLN A 961 9.09 60.35 -23.41
CA GLN A 961 9.87 60.24 -22.17
C GLN A 961 9.73 58.88 -21.47
N ALA A 962 10.10 57.81 -22.16
CA ALA A 962 10.03 56.43 -21.64
C ALA A 962 10.85 56.21 -20.35
N GLU A 963 11.93 56.96 -20.16
CA GLU A 963 12.78 56.85 -18.96
C GLU A 963 12.12 57.47 -17.72
N LYS A 964 11.39 58.58 -17.90
CA LYS A 964 10.61 59.22 -16.84
C LYS A 964 9.41 58.36 -16.44
N LEU A 965 8.74 57.73 -17.42
CA LEU A 965 7.65 56.80 -17.18
C LEU A 965 8.12 55.53 -16.42
N ARG A 966 9.34 55.04 -16.66
CA ARG A 966 9.94 53.93 -15.90
C ARG A 966 10.24 54.31 -14.45
N ALA A 967 10.77 55.50 -14.20
CA ALA A 967 11.01 55.99 -12.85
C ALA A 967 9.69 56.16 -12.07
N GLU A 968 8.65 56.67 -12.71
CA GLU A 968 7.33 56.81 -12.11
C GLU A 968 6.65 55.43 -11.88
N LEU A 969 6.77 54.47 -12.80
CA LEU A 969 6.26 53.10 -12.59
C LEU A 969 6.99 52.34 -11.47
N ALA A 970 8.31 52.52 -11.35
CA ALA A 970 9.07 51.96 -10.24
C ALA A 970 8.64 52.57 -8.90
N ALA A 971 8.41 53.89 -8.86
CA ALA A 971 7.90 54.57 -7.67
C ALA A 971 6.48 54.08 -7.29
N VAL A 972 5.60 53.82 -8.28
CA VAL A 972 4.27 53.22 -8.04
C VAL A 972 4.39 51.78 -7.54
N GLY A 973 5.34 50.99 -8.07
CA GLY A 973 5.61 49.62 -7.61
C GLY A 973 6.06 49.55 -6.16
N GLU A 974 7.03 50.39 -5.78
CA GLU A 974 7.50 50.50 -4.39
C GLU A 974 6.40 51.01 -3.45
N ALA A 975 5.62 52.01 -3.88
CA ALA A 975 4.44 52.48 -3.17
C ALA A 975 3.43 51.36 -2.92
N ARG A 976 3.17 50.50 -3.91
CA ARG A 976 2.23 49.37 -3.80
C ARG A 976 2.76 48.24 -2.91
N LYS A 977 4.07 47.99 -2.93
CA LYS A 977 4.72 47.01 -2.03
C LYS A 977 4.65 47.48 -0.58
N LYS A 978 4.95 48.76 -0.32
CA LYS A 978 4.79 49.37 1.00
C LYS A 978 3.33 49.31 1.49
N ALA A 979 2.38 49.64 0.62
CA ALA A 979 0.94 49.53 0.92
C ALA A 979 0.51 48.13 1.38
N ARG A 980 1.06 47.08 0.76
CA ARG A 980 0.75 45.69 1.10
C ARG A 980 1.35 45.29 2.45
N ASN A 981 2.60 45.66 2.71
CA ASN A 981 3.26 45.35 3.97
C ASN A 981 2.55 46.02 5.15
N PHE A 982 2.04 47.26 4.99
CA PHE A 982 1.25 47.91 6.06
C PHE A 982 0.03 47.11 6.49
N GLY A 983 -0.67 46.43 5.57
CA GLY A 983 -1.83 45.62 5.93
C GLY A 983 -1.46 44.41 6.80
N GLU A 984 -0.30 43.81 6.55
CA GLU A 984 0.22 42.67 7.31
C GLU A 984 0.78 43.12 8.67
N ASP A 985 1.56 44.20 8.69
CA ASP A 985 2.15 44.78 9.92
C ASP A 985 1.05 45.28 10.90
N LEU A 986 -0.01 45.92 10.39
CA LEU A 986 -1.14 46.37 11.21
C LEU A 986 -1.94 45.22 11.84
N LEU A 987 -2.05 44.08 11.14
CA LEU A 987 -2.72 42.88 11.66
C LEU A 987 -1.87 42.17 12.71
N GLU A 988 -0.55 42.12 12.52
CA GLU A 988 0.38 41.57 13.49
C GLU A 988 0.37 42.37 14.80
N ASP A 989 0.43 43.70 14.72
CA ASP A 989 0.33 44.59 15.89
C ASP A 989 -1.00 44.42 16.64
N MET A 990 -2.10 44.23 15.91
CA MET A 990 -3.42 43.98 16.52
C MET A 990 -3.45 42.63 17.25
N MET A 991 -2.82 41.59 16.69
CA MET A 991 -2.67 40.29 17.35
C MET A 991 -1.77 40.35 18.59
N VAL A 992 -0.69 41.14 18.55
CA VAL A 992 0.18 41.36 19.72
C VAL A 992 -0.63 41.99 20.86
N LEU A 993 -1.44 43.01 20.58
CA LEU A 993 -2.27 43.68 21.58
C LEU A 993 -3.39 42.78 22.14
N ASP A 994 -4.02 41.95 21.30
CA ASP A 994 -5.08 41.03 21.72
C ASP A 994 -4.58 39.91 22.66
N ASN A 995 -3.32 39.51 22.50
CA ASN A 995 -2.69 38.51 23.36
C ASN A 995 -2.28 39.05 24.75
N LEU A 996 -2.32 40.36 24.98
CA LEU A 996 -2.04 40.95 26.29
C LEU A 996 -3.20 40.75 27.26
N SER A 997 -2.94 40.15 28.42
CA SER A 997 -3.91 39.94 29.49
C SER A 997 -3.40 40.52 30.82
N LYS A 998 -4.29 40.74 31.80
CA LYS A 998 -3.98 41.33 33.12
C LYS A 998 -3.48 42.79 33.13
N LEU A 999 -3.85 43.57 32.12
CA LEU A 999 -3.52 45.00 32.03
C LEU A 999 -4.13 45.82 33.19
N THR A 1000 -3.42 46.86 33.63
CA THR A 1000 -3.96 47.91 34.51
C THR A 1000 -5.13 48.63 33.82
N PRO A 1001 -6.04 49.31 34.54
CA PRO A 1001 -7.10 50.10 33.92
C PRO A 1001 -6.57 51.11 32.89
N GLU A 1002 -5.42 51.72 33.18
CA GLU A 1002 -4.71 52.67 32.33
C GLU A 1002 -4.22 52.00 31.04
N ASP A 1003 -3.52 50.87 31.14
CA ASP A 1003 -3.01 50.14 29.96
C ASP A 1003 -4.15 49.52 29.14
N ARG A 1004 -5.28 49.13 29.76
CA ARG A 1004 -6.49 48.70 29.02
C ARG A 1004 -7.08 49.84 28.20
N SER A 1005 -7.12 51.05 28.78
CA SER A 1005 -7.59 52.24 28.06
C SER A 1005 -6.65 52.58 26.92
N LEU A 1006 -5.34 52.52 27.16
CA LEU A 1006 -4.32 52.77 26.15
C LEU A 1006 -4.39 51.74 25.02
N ARG A 1007 -4.42 50.44 25.34
CA ARG A 1007 -4.59 49.36 24.35
C ARG A 1007 -5.84 49.57 23.50
N LYS A 1008 -6.99 49.88 24.12
CA LYS A 1008 -8.23 50.13 23.37
C LYS A 1008 -8.11 51.31 22.42
N ALA A 1009 -7.44 52.38 22.84
CA ALA A 1009 -7.18 53.53 21.98
C ALA A 1009 -6.24 53.16 20.81
N THR A 1010 -5.19 52.36 21.07
CA THR A 1010 -4.26 51.87 20.05
C THR A 1010 -4.95 50.94 19.04
N ILE A 1011 -5.76 49.98 19.50
CA ILE A 1011 -6.54 49.09 18.61
C ILE A 1011 -7.50 49.90 17.74
N ALA A 1012 -8.26 50.85 18.33
CA ALA A 1012 -9.16 51.71 17.55
C ALA A 1012 -8.40 52.55 16.50
N GLY A 1013 -7.16 52.93 16.81
CA GLY A 1013 -6.28 53.63 15.88
C GLY A 1013 -5.74 52.74 14.75
N LEU A 1014 -5.37 51.49 15.05
CA LEU A 1014 -4.97 50.48 14.05
C LEU A 1014 -6.16 50.10 13.13
N GLU A 1015 -7.36 49.95 13.69
CA GLU A 1015 -8.59 49.72 12.91
C GLU A 1015 -8.90 50.90 11.98
N GLY A 1016 -8.69 52.13 12.44
CA GLY A 1016 -8.80 53.34 11.61
C GLY A 1016 -7.81 53.36 10.45
N LEU A 1017 -6.57 52.93 10.67
CA LEU A 1017 -5.55 52.78 9.62
C LEU A 1017 -5.91 51.67 8.62
N LEU A 1018 -6.39 50.53 9.10
CA LEU A 1018 -6.86 49.41 8.28
C LEU A 1018 -8.07 49.79 7.40
N GLN A 1019 -8.96 50.68 7.88
CA GLN A 1019 -10.07 51.20 7.09
C GLN A 1019 -9.64 52.29 6.09
N ALA A 1020 -8.62 53.09 6.40
CA ALA A 1020 -8.10 54.12 5.51
C ALA A 1020 -7.21 53.56 4.38
N ALA A 1021 -6.47 52.48 4.64
CA ALA A 1021 -5.59 51.83 3.66
C ALA A 1021 -6.29 51.44 2.32
N PRO A 1022 -7.50 50.86 2.31
CA PRO A 1022 -8.22 50.54 1.08
C PRO A 1022 -8.75 51.77 0.34
N GLU A 1023 -8.91 52.94 0.96
CA GLU A 1023 -9.32 54.18 0.26
C GLU A 1023 -8.17 54.82 -0.54
N VAL A 1024 -6.91 54.52 -0.20
CA VAL A 1024 -5.71 54.98 -0.93
C VAL A 1024 -5.38 54.08 -2.14
N CYS A 1025 -5.87 52.84 -2.14
CA CYS A 1025 -5.60 51.83 -3.17
C CYS A 1025 -6.56 51.72 -4.40
N PRO A 1026 -7.82 52.23 -4.43
CA PRO A 1026 -8.73 51.90 -5.53
C PRO A 1026 -8.37 52.62 -6.83
N GLU A 1027 -7.73 53.80 -6.77
CA GLU A 1027 -7.31 54.54 -7.97
C GLU A 1027 -6.15 53.88 -8.74
N VAL A 1028 -5.41 52.95 -8.13
CA VAL A 1028 -4.25 52.27 -8.74
C VAL A 1028 -4.62 50.89 -9.35
N SER A 1029 -5.86 50.42 -9.18
CA SER A 1029 -6.24 49.01 -9.45
C SER A 1029 -7.02 48.76 -10.76
N LYS A 1030 -7.09 49.71 -11.69
CA LYS A 1030 -7.60 49.44 -13.05
C LYS A 1030 -6.48 49.35 -14.11
N PRO A 1031 -5.79 48.20 -14.26
CA PRO A 1031 -5.04 47.92 -15.47
C PRO A 1031 -5.95 47.29 -16.53
N GLY A 1032 -5.94 47.86 -17.73
CA GLY A 1032 -6.56 47.30 -18.92
C GLY A 1032 -6.00 45.92 -19.26
N THR A 1033 -6.89 45.10 -19.82
CA THR A 1033 -6.78 43.67 -20.17
C THR A 1033 -5.74 43.35 -21.28
N VAL A 1034 -4.61 44.07 -21.36
CA VAL A 1034 -3.68 43.97 -22.50
C VAL A 1034 -2.31 43.35 -22.13
N ALA A 1035 -1.98 43.09 -20.86
CA ALA A 1035 -0.62 42.65 -20.49
C ALA A 1035 -0.40 41.14 -20.24
N MET A 1036 -1.44 40.32 -20.01
CA MET A 1036 -1.22 38.91 -19.64
C MET A 1036 -1.08 37.92 -20.81
N SER A 1037 -1.37 38.34 -22.05
CA SER A 1037 -1.14 37.49 -23.24
C SER A 1037 0.33 37.47 -23.70
N VAL A 1038 1.21 38.25 -23.07
CA VAL A 1038 2.61 38.44 -23.50
C VAL A 1038 3.54 37.31 -23.03
N LEU A 1039 3.08 36.37 -22.20
CA LEU A 1039 3.91 35.31 -21.60
C LEU A 1039 3.70 33.90 -22.17
N GLU A 1040 2.91 33.73 -23.23
CA GLU A 1040 2.85 32.44 -23.90
C GLU A 1040 4.04 32.28 -24.88
N PRO A 1041 4.87 31.25 -24.72
CA PRO A 1041 5.96 31.02 -25.66
C PRO A 1041 5.39 30.66 -27.04
N PRO A 1042 5.98 31.18 -28.13
CA PRO A 1042 5.50 30.90 -29.47
C PRO A 1042 5.61 29.40 -29.79
N PRO A 1043 4.70 28.86 -30.63
CA PRO A 1043 4.76 27.48 -31.06
C PRO A 1043 6.09 27.20 -31.80
N PRO A 1044 6.73 26.04 -31.58
CA PRO A 1044 7.96 25.71 -32.27
C PRO A 1044 7.69 25.44 -33.76
N ASP A 1045 8.54 25.97 -34.63
CA ASP A 1045 8.42 25.73 -36.06
C ASP A 1045 8.95 24.34 -36.48
N GLN A 1046 8.65 23.96 -37.72
CA GLN A 1046 9.06 22.68 -38.29
C GLN A 1046 10.60 22.57 -38.42
N ASP A 1047 11.28 23.70 -38.67
CA ASP A 1047 12.73 23.73 -38.91
C ASP A 1047 13.53 23.48 -37.64
N MET A 1048 13.00 23.89 -36.48
CA MET A 1048 13.54 23.54 -35.17
C MET A 1048 13.57 22.02 -34.96
N TRP A 1049 12.47 21.31 -35.29
CA TRP A 1049 12.42 19.85 -35.14
C TRP A 1049 13.33 19.11 -36.13
N LYS A 1050 13.60 19.67 -37.31
CA LYS A 1050 14.56 19.08 -38.26
C LYS A 1050 15.99 18.99 -37.72
N GLN A 1051 16.33 19.83 -36.73
CA GLN A 1051 17.65 19.84 -36.08
C GLN A 1051 17.79 18.76 -35.00
N VAL A 1052 16.68 18.22 -34.50
CA VAL A 1052 16.69 17.17 -33.48
C VAL A 1052 16.74 15.82 -34.14
N ARG A 1053 17.69 14.97 -33.73
CA ARG A 1053 17.70 13.56 -34.12
C ARG A 1053 16.66 12.78 -33.31
N LEU A 1054 15.73 12.12 -34.00
CA LEU A 1054 14.84 11.12 -33.44
C LEU A 1054 15.46 9.73 -33.62
N PRO A 1055 15.91 9.06 -32.55
CA PRO A 1055 16.44 7.70 -32.65
C PRO A 1055 15.30 6.69 -32.82
N LEU A 1056 14.94 6.37 -34.06
CA LEU A 1056 14.03 5.26 -34.36
C LEU A 1056 14.79 3.94 -34.43
N ARG A 1057 14.24 2.91 -33.77
CA ARG A 1057 14.74 1.54 -33.87
C ARG A 1057 13.94 0.81 -34.94
N PHE A 1058 14.62 0.40 -35.99
CA PHE A 1058 14.06 -0.46 -37.04
C PHE A 1058 14.35 -1.92 -36.72
N HIS A 1059 13.35 -2.77 -36.95
CA HIS A 1059 13.44 -4.21 -36.87
C HIS A 1059 13.34 -4.78 -38.28
N ALA A 1060 14.41 -5.44 -38.73
CA ALA A 1060 14.43 -6.18 -39.98
C ALA A 1060 14.02 -7.63 -39.75
N ARG A 1061 13.16 -8.17 -40.60
CA ARG A 1061 12.82 -9.60 -40.64
C ARG A 1061 12.54 -10.06 -42.07
N GLU A 1062 12.77 -11.34 -42.32
CA GLU A 1062 12.37 -12.03 -43.54
C GLU A 1062 11.02 -12.71 -43.29
N GLU A 1063 10.09 -12.57 -44.24
CA GLU A 1063 8.81 -13.28 -44.29
C GLU A 1063 8.73 -14.04 -45.62
N ASP A 1064 7.77 -14.96 -45.78
CA ASP A 1064 7.63 -15.79 -46.97
C ASP A 1064 7.53 -14.92 -48.26
N GLY A 1065 8.66 -14.80 -48.96
CA GLY A 1065 8.80 -14.04 -50.20
C GLY A 1065 9.03 -12.53 -50.06
N GLN A 1066 9.29 -11.99 -48.87
CA GLN A 1066 9.53 -10.55 -48.68
C GLN A 1066 10.45 -10.21 -47.50
N TYR A 1067 11.12 -9.05 -47.57
CA TYR A 1067 11.87 -8.48 -46.46
C TYR A 1067 11.09 -7.30 -45.85
N VAL A 1068 10.90 -7.31 -44.53
CA VAL A 1068 10.13 -6.29 -43.81
C VAL A 1068 11.03 -5.49 -42.87
N LEU A 1069 11.09 -4.17 -43.07
CA LEU A 1069 11.66 -3.21 -42.14
C LEU A 1069 10.51 -2.52 -41.38
N SER A 1070 10.46 -2.67 -40.07
CA SER A 1070 9.39 -2.10 -39.24
C SER A 1070 9.94 -1.21 -38.12
N ALA A 1071 9.32 -0.05 -37.91
CA ALA A 1071 9.60 0.86 -36.80
C ALA A 1071 8.29 1.43 -36.26
N THR A 1072 8.25 1.80 -34.97
CA THR A 1072 7.07 2.43 -34.36
C THR A 1072 7.32 3.92 -34.13
N ALA A 1073 6.62 4.77 -34.88
CA ALA A 1073 6.68 6.23 -34.76
C ALA A 1073 5.25 6.83 -34.71
N PRO A 1074 4.59 6.88 -33.54
CA PRO A 1074 3.19 7.29 -33.44
C PRO A 1074 2.99 8.75 -33.87
N GLY A 1075 2.08 9.01 -34.81
CA GLY A 1075 1.82 10.37 -35.30
C GLY A 1075 2.84 10.88 -36.32
N LEU A 1076 3.66 10.00 -36.90
CA LEU A 1076 4.43 10.31 -38.10
C LEU A 1076 3.45 10.56 -39.27
N CYS A 1077 3.64 11.65 -40.02
CA CYS A 1077 2.88 11.88 -41.26
C CYS A 1077 3.48 11.01 -42.38
N PRO A 1078 2.68 10.23 -43.13
CA PRO A 1078 3.20 9.43 -44.24
C PRO A 1078 3.91 10.27 -45.31
N ASP A 1079 3.45 11.50 -45.53
CA ASP A 1079 4.03 12.41 -46.54
C ASP A 1079 5.43 12.91 -46.16
N ASP A 1080 5.80 12.84 -44.88
CA ASP A 1080 7.14 13.17 -44.40
C ASP A 1080 8.11 11.99 -44.49
N LEU A 1081 7.65 10.79 -44.90
CA LEU A 1081 8.50 9.61 -45.07
C LEU A 1081 9.10 9.60 -46.48
N LYS A 1082 10.42 9.50 -46.56
CA LYS A 1082 11.15 9.43 -47.81
C LYS A 1082 12.06 8.21 -47.84
N LEU A 1083 11.97 7.49 -48.95
CA LEU A 1083 12.82 6.36 -49.28
C LEU A 1083 13.79 6.77 -50.40
N GLU A 1084 15.07 6.55 -50.20
CA GLU A 1084 16.11 6.79 -51.22
C GLU A 1084 16.96 5.53 -51.39
N LEU A 1085 17.00 4.99 -52.60
CA LEU A 1085 17.95 3.94 -52.97
C LEU A 1085 19.28 4.57 -53.38
N SER A 1086 20.40 3.95 -52.98
CA SER A 1086 21.72 4.29 -53.50
C SER A 1086 21.82 4.00 -55.00
N HIS A 1087 22.76 4.65 -55.69
CA HIS A 1087 22.95 4.48 -57.15
C HIS A 1087 23.24 3.04 -57.59
N ASP A 1088 23.80 2.21 -56.70
CA ASP A 1088 24.08 0.79 -56.93
C ASP A 1088 22.95 -0.13 -56.44
N ALA A 1089 21.85 0.45 -55.94
CA ALA A 1089 20.70 -0.25 -55.36
C ALA A 1089 21.04 -1.22 -54.21
N THR A 1090 22.21 -1.06 -53.57
CA THR A 1090 22.61 -1.92 -52.43
C THR A 1090 22.20 -1.37 -51.08
N THR A 1091 21.78 -0.10 -51.01
CA THR A 1091 21.46 0.60 -49.75
C THR A 1091 20.13 1.34 -49.88
N LEU A 1092 19.19 1.04 -48.98
CA LEU A 1092 17.94 1.77 -48.80
C LEU A 1092 18.08 2.74 -47.62
N LYS A 1093 17.98 4.04 -47.89
CA LYS A 1093 17.92 5.09 -46.88
C LYS A 1093 16.47 5.46 -46.60
N VAL A 1094 16.08 5.37 -45.33
CA VAL A 1094 14.75 5.74 -44.83
C VAL A 1094 14.89 6.99 -43.98
N GLU A 1095 14.28 8.10 -44.39
CA GLU A 1095 14.26 9.34 -43.64
C GLU A 1095 12.84 9.84 -43.39
N GLY A 1096 12.64 10.55 -42.28
CA GLY A 1096 11.38 11.22 -42.03
C GLY A 1096 11.43 12.17 -40.84
N LEU A 1097 10.34 12.92 -40.64
CA LEU A 1097 10.22 13.95 -39.61
C LEU A 1097 8.96 13.72 -38.78
N ARG A 1098 9.11 13.51 -37.46
CA ARG A 1098 7.97 13.44 -36.54
C ARG A 1098 7.78 14.79 -35.85
N LEU A 1099 6.66 15.44 -36.14
CA LEU A 1099 6.24 16.67 -35.45
C LEU A 1099 5.32 16.36 -34.26
N PRO A 1100 5.31 17.20 -33.21
CA PRO A 1100 4.30 17.10 -32.17
C PRO A 1100 2.91 17.39 -32.74
N THR A 1101 1.89 16.67 -32.26
CA THR A 1101 0.49 17.03 -32.51
C THR A 1101 0.13 18.33 -31.76
N GLN A 1102 -0.90 19.05 -32.20
CA GLN A 1102 -1.37 20.28 -31.53
C GLN A 1102 -1.58 20.09 -30.02
N LYS A 1103 -2.14 18.93 -29.62
CA LYS A 1103 -2.38 18.58 -28.21
C LYS A 1103 -1.08 18.38 -27.42
N GLU A 1104 -0.08 17.74 -28.03
CA GLU A 1104 1.26 17.56 -27.42
C GLU A 1104 1.99 18.90 -27.32
N GLU A 1105 1.88 19.74 -28.35
CA GLU A 1105 2.45 21.07 -28.38
C GLU A 1105 1.83 21.98 -27.31
N ASP A 1106 0.50 22.03 -27.18
CA ASP A 1106 -0.19 22.78 -26.13
C ASP A 1106 0.20 22.29 -24.72
N LYS A 1107 0.51 20.99 -24.57
CA LYS A 1107 1.01 20.42 -23.32
C LYS A 1107 2.44 20.91 -23.02
N MET A 1108 3.32 20.95 -24.02
CA MET A 1108 4.65 21.52 -23.88
C MET A 1108 4.59 23.03 -23.60
N ARG A 1109 3.78 23.79 -24.34
CA ARG A 1109 3.57 25.24 -24.15
C ARG A 1109 3.16 25.57 -22.72
N ARG A 1110 2.20 24.84 -22.15
CA ARG A 1110 1.76 25.01 -20.74
C ARG A 1110 2.86 24.73 -19.73
N ARG A 1111 3.70 23.71 -19.97
CA ARG A 1111 4.83 23.37 -19.08
C ARG A 1111 5.90 24.46 -19.12
N ILE A 1112 6.25 24.94 -20.31
CA ILE A 1112 7.25 26.00 -20.50
C ILE A 1112 6.71 27.30 -19.86
N ALA A 1113 5.47 27.70 -20.14
CA ALA A 1113 4.84 28.87 -19.55
C ALA A 1113 4.75 28.80 -18.01
N LYS A 1114 4.54 27.61 -17.44
CA LYS A 1114 4.59 27.40 -15.99
C LYS A 1114 6.00 27.64 -15.44
N LYS A 1115 7.02 27.06 -16.07
CA LYS A 1115 8.44 27.22 -15.65
C LYS A 1115 8.92 28.67 -15.78
N ILE A 1116 8.50 29.37 -16.83
CA ILE A 1116 8.75 30.81 -17.01
C ILE A 1116 8.12 31.62 -15.87
N ARG A 1117 6.85 31.36 -15.53
CA ARG A 1117 6.16 32.03 -14.41
C ARG A 1117 6.83 31.76 -13.06
N GLU A 1118 7.16 30.51 -12.76
CA GLU A 1118 7.86 30.16 -11.53
C GLU A 1118 9.23 30.84 -11.43
N THR A 1119 9.93 31.02 -12.55
CA THR A 1119 11.21 31.74 -12.60
C THR A 1119 11.01 33.24 -12.41
N ALA A 1120 9.95 33.81 -12.99
CA ALA A 1120 9.55 35.20 -12.79
C ALA A 1120 9.24 35.50 -11.32
N GLU A 1121 8.54 34.60 -10.64
CA GLU A 1121 8.17 34.73 -9.23
C GLU A 1121 9.38 34.57 -8.31
N ARG A 1122 10.28 33.61 -8.58
CA ARG A 1122 11.44 33.33 -7.72
C ARG A 1122 12.61 34.28 -7.92
N SER A 1123 12.77 34.86 -9.12
CA SER A 1123 13.94 35.66 -9.45
C SER A 1123 13.63 36.70 -10.54
N PRO A 1124 12.98 37.83 -10.19
CA PRO A 1124 12.58 38.87 -11.13
C PRO A 1124 13.75 39.41 -11.99
N GLU A 1125 14.95 39.53 -11.41
CA GLU A 1125 16.16 39.98 -12.13
C GLU A 1125 16.61 38.98 -13.21
N LYS A 1126 16.57 37.67 -12.91
CA LYS A 1126 16.84 36.63 -13.91
C LYS A 1126 15.77 36.62 -14.99
N PHE A 1127 14.54 36.89 -14.60
CA PHE A 1127 13.41 36.95 -15.52
C PHE A 1127 13.55 38.10 -16.52
N GLU A 1128 14.12 39.25 -16.14
CA GLU A 1128 14.36 40.36 -17.06
C GLU A 1128 15.39 40.01 -18.15
N VAL A 1129 16.41 39.22 -17.81
CA VAL A 1129 17.37 38.65 -18.78
C VAL A 1129 16.69 37.59 -19.66
N LEU A 1130 15.92 36.70 -19.04
CA LEU A 1130 15.15 35.65 -19.72
C LEU A 1130 14.12 36.21 -20.69
N ALA A 1131 13.44 37.30 -20.36
CA ALA A 1131 12.42 37.94 -21.20
C ALA A 1131 13.01 38.49 -22.50
N LYS A 1132 14.28 38.93 -22.49
CA LYS A 1132 14.99 39.40 -23.69
C LYS A 1132 15.39 38.25 -24.62
N CYS A 1133 15.54 37.04 -24.08
CA CYS A 1133 15.90 35.83 -24.82
C CYS A 1133 14.75 34.81 -24.83
N LEU A 1134 13.51 35.24 -24.64
CA LEU A 1134 12.37 34.33 -24.44
C LEU A 1134 12.15 33.37 -25.62
N PRO A 1135 12.28 33.80 -26.90
CA PRO A 1135 12.19 32.88 -28.03
C PRO A 1135 13.26 31.79 -27.99
N ASP A 1136 14.51 32.15 -27.70
CA ASP A 1136 15.64 31.21 -27.65
C ASP A 1136 15.48 30.21 -26.49
N VAL A 1137 15.10 30.72 -25.30
CA VAL A 1137 14.85 29.87 -24.13
C VAL A 1137 13.64 28.97 -24.34
N ALA A 1138 12.59 29.47 -25.00
CA ALA A 1138 11.44 28.65 -25.34
C ALA A 1138 11.83 27.55 -26.33
N ALA A 1139 12.60 27.88 -27.37
CA ALA A 1139 13.10 26.91 -28.34
C ALA A 1139 13.95 25.82 -27.65
N ASP A 1140 14.90 26.20 -26.80
CA ASP A 1140 15.71 25.26 -26.01
C ASP A 1140 14.83 24.36 -25.12
N ALA A 1141 13.82 24.94 -24.48
CA ALA A 1141 12.89 24.18 -23.64
C ALA A 1141 11.99 23.23 -24.44
N TYR A 1142 11.58 23.61 -25.66
CA TYR A 1142 10.88 22.69 -26.57
C TYR A 1142 11.78 21.56 -27.02
N LEU A 1143 13.02 21.86 -27.41
CA LEU A 1143 14.02 20.86 -27.78
C LEU A 1143 14.29 19.87 -26.64
N GLU A 1144 14.43 20.36 -25.40
CA GLU A 1144 14.60 19.55 -24.19
C GLU A 1144 13.39 18.64 -23.94
N LEU A 1145 12.17 19.20 -23.96
CA LEU A 1145 10.94 18.45 -23.70
C LEU A 1145 10.60 17.44 -24.81
N GLY A 1146 10.98 17.75 -26.05
CA GLY A 1146 10.72 16.95 -27.23
C GLY A 1146 11.81 15.94 -27.59
N GLN A 1147 12.97 15.99 -26.92
CA GLN A 1147 14.10 15.12 -27.23
C GLN A 1147 13.71 13.64 -27.18
N ALA A 1148 14.19 12.88 -28.17
CA ALA A 1148 13.88 11.46 -28.37
C ALA A 1148 12.40 11.12 -28.66
N GLN A 1149 11.51 12.11 -28.70
CA GLN A 1149 10.12 11.94 -29.09
C GLN A 1149 9.85 12.55 -30.46
N TYR A 1150 10.28 13.79 -30.69
CA TYR A 1150 10.07 14.48 -31.96
C TYR A 1150 11.41 14.70 -32.67
N GLY A 1151 11.34 15.00 -33.97
CA GLY A 1151 12.51 15.33 -34.77
C GLY A 1151 12.72 14.42 -35.97
N ARG A 1152 13.86 14.62 -36.65
CA ARG A 1152 14.23 13.93 -37.87
C ARG A 1152 14.92 12.60 -37.56
N PHE A 1153 14.52 11.54 -38.26
CA PHE A 1153 15.28 10.29 -38.32
C PHE A 1153 15.80 10.08 -39.75
N ALA A 1154 16.96 9.43 -39.86
CA ALA A 1154 17.56 9.02 -41.13
C ALA A 1154 18.43 7.80 -40.85
N GLU A 1155 18.01 6.64 -41.35
CA GLU A 1155 18.72 5.37 -41.17
C GLU A 1155 18.93 4.71 -42.53
N ALA A 1156 20.04 4.01 -42.71
CA ALA A 1156 20.40 3.37 -43.96
C ALA A 1156 20.58 1.86 -43.76
N PHE A 1157 19.96 1.08 -44.63
CA PHE A 1157 19.92 -0.38 -44.58
C PHE A 1157 20.57 -0.95 -45.83
N ARG A 1158 21.48 -1.91 -45.66
CA ARG A 1158 21.98 -2.67 -46.80
C ARG A 1158 20.94 -3.70 -47.22
N LEU A 1159 20.61 -3.72 -48.50
CA LEU A 1159 19.67 -4.67 -49.08
C LEU A 1159 20.39 -5.95 -49.48
N PRO A 1160 19.84 -7.14 -49.16
CA PRO A 1160 20.27 -8.40 -49.75
C PRO A 1160 20.22 -8.38 -51.29
N HIS A 1161 21.07 -9.17 -51.94
CA HIS A 1161 21.19 -9.18 -53.41
C HIS A 1161 19.96 -9.74 -54.14
N ASP A 1162 19.09 -10.43 -53.42
CA ASP A 1162 17.85 -11.06 -53.88
C ASP A 1162 16.60 -10.18 -53.65
N VAL A 1163 16.76 -8.96 -53.11
CA VAL A 1163 15.65 -8.01 -52.99
C VAL A 1163 15.27 -7.46 -54.36
N ASP A 1164 13.98 -7.57 -54.71
CA ASP A 1164 13.41 -6.84 -55.84
C ASP A 1164 13.28 -5.35 -55.48
N VAL A 1165 14.23 -4.56 -55.97
CA VAL A 1165 14.31 -3.12 -55.69
C VAL A 1165 13.21 -2.31 -56.39
N GLU A 1166 12.58 -2.87 -57.43
CA GLU A 1166 11.46 -2.22 -58.14
C GLU A 1166 10.15 -2.31 -57.33
N SER A 1167 10.07 -3.25 -56.37
CA SER A 1167 8.88 -3.51 -55.55
C SER A 1167 9.00 -2.99 -54.11
N ILE A 1168 9.95 -2.10 -53.81
CA ILE A 1168 10.06 -1.51 -52.46
C ILE A 1168 8.94 -0.50 -52.23
N ASP A 1169 8.10 -0.77 -51.22
CA ASP A 1169 7.00 0.10 -50.82
C ASP A 1169 7.05 0.40 -49.30
N ALA A 1170 6.50 1.54 -48.89
CA ALA A 1170 6.31 1.88 -47.49
C ALA A 1170 4.81 1.99 -47.17
N SER A 1171 4.36 1.14 -46.25
CA SER A 1171 3.01 1.24 -45.69
C SER A 1171 3.05 1.82 -44.27
N PHE A 1172 2.14 2.77 -44.01
CA PHE A 1172 1.91 3.29 -42.67
C PHE A 1172 0.58 2.76 -42.14
N ALA A 1173 0.63 1.90 -41.13
CA ALA A 1173 -0.56 1.47 -40.42
C ALA A 1173 -0.79 2.41 -39.21
N PRO A 1174 -1.75 3.36 -39.28
CA PRO A 1174 -2.19 4.04 -38.07
C PRO A 1174 -2.66 2.95 -37.12
N ARG A 1175 -2.20 2.96 -35.86
CA ARG A 1175 -2.68 2.02 -34.84
C ARG A 1175 -4.15 2.34 -34.54
N THR A 1176 -5.05 1.93 -35.41
CA THR A 1176 -6.51 1.79 -35.29
C THR A 1176 -7.00 1.15 -36.59
N GLN A 1177 -7.48 -0.10 -36.49
CA GLN A 1177 -8.14 -0.93 -37.52
C GLN A 1177 -7.24 -1.64 -38.55
N THR A 1178 -7.13 -2.96 -38.37
CA THR A 1178 -6.80 -3.92 -39.44
C THR A 1178 -8.04 -4.15 -40.31
N ALA A 1179 -7.97 -3.77 -41.58
CA ALA A 1179 -8.82 -4.31 -42.65
C ALA A 1179 -7.91 -5.06 -43.63
N SER A 1180 -8.19 -6.35 -43.84
CA SER A 1180 -7.54 -7.15 -44.87
C SER A 1180 -8.19 -6.90 -46.23
N CYS A 1181 -7.38 -6.74 -47.28
CA CYS A 1181 -7.78 -6.92 -48.67
C CYS A 1181 -6.90 -8.01 -49.28
N GLY A 1182 -7.52 -8.92 -50.02
CA GLY A 1182 -6.90 -10.16 -50.49
C GLY A 1182 -6.66 -10.26 -52.00
N SER A 1183 -6.19 -11.44 -52.39
CA SER A 1183 -6.16 -12.01 -53.75
C SER A 1183 -5.99 -13.54 -53.61
N PHE A 1184 -6.97 -14.39 -53.90
CA PHE A 1184 -7.40 -15.01 -55.17
C PHE A 1184 -6.51 -16.15 -55.75
N PHE A 1185 -6.94 -17.40 -55.46
CA PHE A 1185 -6.97 -18.69 -56.23
C PHE A 1185 -5.68 -19.50 -56.58
N PRO A 1186 -5.76 -20.84 -56.84
CA PRO A 1186 -6.96 -21.72 -56.95
C PRO A 1186 -6.96 -23.08 -56.18
N ASN A 1187 -8.18 -23.62 -56.10
CA ASN A 1187 -8.59 -25.01 -55.80
C ASN A 1187 -7.73 -26.11 -56.43
N VAL A 1188 -7.53 -27.25 -55.74
CA VAL A 1188 -7.52 -28.64 -56.26
C VAL A 1188 -7.58 -29.68 -55.11
N LEU A 1189 -8.50 -30.67 -55.23
CA LEU A 1189 -8.64 -32.02 -54.58
C LEU A 1189 -8.99 -32.08 -53.08
N ASP A 1190 -10.12 -32.62 -52.59
CA ASP A 1190 -10.99 -33.78 -52.87
C ASP A 1190 -10.53 -35.14 -52.27
N GLU A 1191 -11.42 -35.70 -51.44
CA GLU A 1191 -11.68 -37.13 -51.10
C GLU A 1191 -10.58 -38.07 -50.52
N LEU A 1192 -10.78 -38.57 -49.27
CA LEU A 1192 -11.14 -39.99 -48.95
C LEU A 1192 -11.04 -40.40 -47.45
N CYS A 1193 -12.06 -41.18 -47.05
CA CYS A 1193 -12.07 -42.34 -46.14
C CYS A 1193 -12.15 -42.21 -44.60
N HIS A 1194 -13.41 -42.28 -44.11
CA HIS A 1194 -14.02 -43.37 -43.34
C HIS A 1194 -13.34 -44.12 -42.16
N LYS A 1195 -14.15 -44.18 -41.08
CA LYS A 1195 -14.46 -45.28 -40.13
C LYS A 1195 -13.60 -45.47 -38.87
N GLY A 1196 -14.30 -45.40 -37.73
CA GLY A 1196 -13.89 -46.00 -36.46
C GLY A 1196 -14.90 -45.74 -35.33
N HIS A 1197 -15.92 -46.58 -35.22
CA HIS A 1197 -16.84 -46.63 -34.07
C HIS A 1197 -16.13 -47.03 -32.77
N GLY A 1198 -16.58 -46.49 -31.63
CA GLY A 1198 -16.21 -46.96 -30.30
C GLY A 1198 -17.08 -46.33 -29.21
N THR A 1199 -18.28 -46.89 -29.01
CA THR A 1199 -19.18 -46.69 -27.87
C THR A 1199 -18.58 -47.23 -26.56
N VAL A 1200 -18.61 -46.47 -25.46
CA VAL A 1200 -18.85 -46.99 -24.09
C VAL A 1200 -19.57 -45.92 -23.24
N SER A 1201 -20.62 -46.37 -22.55
CA SER A 1201 -21.55 -45.63 -21.69
C SER A 1201 -21.04 -45.34 -20.26
N ALA A 1202 -21.72 -44.37 -19.63
CA ALA A 1202 -22.03 -44.25 -18.19
C ALA A 1202 -20.87 -43.77 -17.28
N PHE A 1203 -21.05 -43.01 -16.18
CA PHE A 1203 -22.13 -42.93 -15.20
C PHE A 1203 -22.17 -41.52 -14.58
N ILE A 1204 -23.38 -41.04 -14.29
CA ILE A 1204 -23.66 -39.87 -13.43
C ILE A 1204 -23.90 -40.41 -12.00
N GLY A 1205 -23.27 -39.79 -11.00
CA GLY A 1205 -23.51 -40.09 -9.58
C GLY A 1205 -22.86 -39.05 -8.65
N PRO A 1206 -23.63 -38.37 -7.77
CA PRO A 1206 -23.17 -37.21 -7.00
C PRO A 1206 -22.74 -37.58 -5.57
N SER A 1207 -21.89 -36.77 -4.94
CA SER A 1207 -21.59 -36.86 -3.51
C SER A 1207 -21.64 -35.50 -2.81
N ARG A 1208 -22.70 -35.33 -2.00
CA ARG A 1208 -22.77 -34.44 -0.84
C ARG A 1208 -22.20 -35.17 0.37
N GLY A 1209 -21.64 -34.43 1.33
CA GLY A 1209 -21.46 -34.93 2.70
C GLY A 1209 -20.58 -34.04 3.55
N GLY A 1210 -21.19 -33.17 4.36
CA GLY A 1210 -20.54 -32.55 5.52
C GLY A 1210 -20.78 -33.38 6.78
N GLY A 1211 -19.85 -33.34 7.72
CA GLY A 1211 -19.97 -33.98 9.04
C GLY A 1211 -19.30 -33.15 10.13
N ARG A 1212 -20.11 -32.65 11.07
CA ARG A 1212 -19.74 -32.10 12.38
C ARG A 1212 -19.88 -33.21 13.43
N GLN A 1213 -18.98 -33.22 14.42
CA GLN A 1213 -19.12 -33.58 15.86
C GLN A 1213 -17.68 -33.72 16.43
N GLY A 1214 -17.32 -33.37 17.66
CA GLY A 1214 -18.05 -32.99 18.87
C GLY A 1214 -17.09 -32.57 20.01
N LEU A 1215 -17.68 -32.42 21.20
CA LEU A 1215 -17.24 -31.79 22.45
C LEU A 1215 -16.12 -32.48 23.27
N GLY A 1216 -15.52 -31.70 24.18
CA GLY A 1216 -14.73 -32.12 25.36
C GLY A 1216 -13.32 -31.52 25.36
N SER A 1217 -12.72 -30.95 26.41
CA SER A 1217 -12.95 -30.98 27.86
C SER A 1217 -12.12 -29.87 28.52
N ALA A 1218 -12.63 -29.29 29.60
CA ALA A 1218 -11.89 -28.42 30.50
C ALA A 1218 -10.76 -29.17 31.23
N GLY A 1219 -9.59 -28.54 31.35
CA GLY A 1219 -8.47 -29.03 32.14
C GLY A 1219 -7.73 -27.89 32.83
N ARG A 1220 -7.99 -27.71 34.12
CA ARG A 1220 -7.15 -26.96 35.07
C ARG A 1220 -5.79 -27.66 35.18
N TRP A 1221 -4.71 -26.90 35.07
CA TRP A 1221 -3.44 -27.21 35.73
C TRP A 1221 -2.88 -25.92 36.32
N GLY A 1222 -2.64 -25.96 37.62
CA GLY A 1222 -1.99 -24.90 38.38
C GLY A 1222 -0.52 -25.18 38.63
N ASP A 1223 0.13 -24.12 39.10
CA ASP A 1223 1.28 -24.04 40.00
C ASP A 1223 2.66 -24.58 39.62
N SER A 1224 3.64 -23.79 40.08
CA SER A 1224 5.09 -24.01 40.16
C SER A 1224 5.84 -23.59 38.87
N LEU A 1225 6.86 -22.72 38.88
CA LEU A 1225 7.91 -22.47 39.85
C LEU A 1225 8.45 -21.04 39.75
N PHE A 1226 8.54 -20.35 40.89
CA PHE A 1226 9.57 -19.35 41.14
C PHE A 1226 10.95 -20.03 41.11
N GLY A 1227 11.91 -19.40 40.46
CA GLY A 1227 13.32 -19.78 40.50
C GLY A 1227 14.16 -18.57 40.11
N GLY A 1228 14.58 -17.80 41.10
CA GLY A 1228 15.51 -16.69 40.92
C GLY A 1228 16.91 -17.18 40.57
N HIS A 1229 17.69 -16.28 39.97
CA HIS A 1229 19.11 -16.15 40.27
C HIS A 1229 19.61 -14.78 39.78
N ASP A 1230 20.03 -13.99 40.77
CA ASP A 1230 20.91 -12.83 40.65
C ASP A 1230 22.32 -13.22 40.17
N ASP A 1231 23.08 -12.17 39.85
CA ASP A 1231 24.52 -12.08 39.58
C ASP A 1231 24.96 -12.32 38.12
N TYR A 1232 25.28 -11.24 37.38
CA TYR A 1232 26.65 -10.88 37.01
C TYR A 1232 26.66 -9.54 36.23
N PHE A 1233 27.06 -8.47 36.91
CA PHE A 1233 27.56 -7.22 36.30
C PHE A 1233 29.06 -7.12 36.56
N ARG A 1234 29.88 -7.07 35.51
CA ARG A 1234 31.04 -6.15 35.41
C ARG A 1234 31.43 -5.88 33.95
N PRO A 1235 31.91 -4.67 33.64
CA PRO A 1235 32.03 -4.16 32.28
C PRO A 1235 33.44 -4.39 31.71
N PHE A 1236 33.56 -4.43 30.38
CA PHE A 1236 34.83 -4.15 29.71
C PHE A 1236 34.64 -3.18 28.54
N ALA A 1237 35.56 -2.21 28.53
CA ALA A 1237 35.68 -1.14 27.57
C ALA A 1237 36.53 -1.54 26.36
N LEU A 1238 36.24 -0.87 25.23
CA LEU A 1238 37.12 -0.50 24.10
C LEU A 1238 37.87 -1.61 23.33
N PHE A 1239 37.45 -1.85 22.08
CA PHE A 1239 38.08 -1.24 20.89
C PHE A 1239 37.11 -1.21 19.70
#